data_AF-A0A2N8HCG1-F1
#
_entry.id   AF-A0A2N8HCG1-F1
#
_cell.length_a   1.000
_cell.length_b   1.000
_cell.length_c   1.000
_cell.angle_alpha   90.00
_cell.angle_beta   90.00
_cell.angle_gamma   90.00
#
_symmetry.space_group_name_H-M   'P 1'
#
loop_
_entity.id
_entity.type
_entity.pdbx_description
1 polymer ?
#
loop_
_entity_poly.entity_id
_entity_poly.type
_entity_poly.pdbx_seq_one_letter_code
_entity_poly.pdbx_strand_id
1 'polypeptide(L)'
;MRKMIACMLGAAALCFSMAGAETPVSAAEKASSPCRRMAWNRGWEFRLEDEPGKSGWQTAHLPHTFSLPYFMSDSFYTGRGSYRKKLVVPEEWLGQKVFLDCGAAFQVAEVTVNGKAAGWHEGGYTAFRTDLTPFLKRGENWVEVRVDNRWNPRIAPRAGEHTFSGGLYRNVHLHVCSPVHLPAHGIWVQTPEVTPSRGKVRILAAVKNDSERIKRVTVRHTVREDKGGRVVLRGEEPVELGAGKEACVQTDLPPLAAPRLWSPAVPNMYRVTTELVGEGGEVLDRAENPLGFRTLELTADRGMLINGKPVYLQGANVHQDHAGWGDAVTDAGARRDVLLMKDAGFNFIRGSHYPHSPAFLDACDREGMCMLNEGIFWGMGGFKEHDRYWNCDAYPTDEKDRAAFEESCMRQVREMVLQFRNHPSIVIWSISNEPFFTRHAPEARALCGKLIALVKELDPTRPVCAGGGQRGDFDKLGDMAAFNGDGSHVKTPGRPSMVTEYGSVSCRRPGAYAPGWGDMAADKQAGARYPWRAGEAVWCGFDHGSIWPSGGRMGIVDYFRIPKRAWYWYRNEFKNIPPPEWPVEGTPAQVKLTADKKAISPADGTDDVHVTVKVADASGRQIANAVPVTLTVESGPGEFPTGKSITFTPGTDIDLIDGCAAIEFRSYYAGKTVIKASSPGLKGDSIQIVSRNAPAYVAGRSAETKERPYRRFSAQERDAQVARYGQSGTGAGEKANLAALRPCSASSNLQDAMKASDGDGASAWVPSAEDREPWWRLDMEFEFSLDRVEAKASGNWKGQTPVVQVSKDGKTWKDVKTVLLKDGAGLVAACSGEAKARYVRIRLSPGQGIAEVAVWPADAS
;
A
#
# COMPACT_ATOMS: atom_id res chain seq x y z
N MET A 1 75.03 6.02 -24.91
CA MET A 1 74.70 7.30 -25.58
C MET A 1 74.03 8.18 -24.51
N ARG A 2 74.74 9.16 -23.91
CA ARG A 2 74.53 10.62 -24.08
C ARG A 2 73.04 11.02 -23.94
N LYS A 3 72.54 11.75 -22.93
CA LYS A 3 73.04 12.51 -21.73
C LYS A 3 71.92 12.47 -20.65
N MET A 4 71.98 12.92 -19.37
CA MET A 4 72.95 13.27 -18.30
C MET A 4 72.10 13.30 -16.97
N ILE A 5 72.54 12.94 -15.74
CA ILE A 5 73.58 13.50 -14.82
C ILE A 5 73.20 14.92 -14.30
N ALA A 6 73.14 15.25 -12.99
CA ALA A 6 73.13 14.45 -11.73
C ALA A 6 72.77 15.29 -10.46
N CYS A 7 72.49 14.59 -9.34
CA CYS A 7 72.70 14.88 -7.90
C CYS A 7 72.68 16.32 -7.29
N MET A 8 71.89 16.51 -6.21
CA MET A 8 72.34 16.57 -4.79
C MET A 8 71.08 16.58 -3.86
N LEU A 9 70.96 15.88 -2.71
CA LEU A 9 71.70 15.83 -1.41
C LEU A 9 71.38 17.00 -0.45
N GLY A 10 70.83 16.72 0.75
CA GLY A 10 70.97 17.62 1.92
C GLY A 10 69.79 17.74 2.92
N ALA A 11 70.04 17.26 4.16
CA ALA A 11 69.52 17.75 5.45
C ALA A 11 68.00 17.70 5.80
N ALA A 12 67.74 17.65 7.12
CA ALA A 12 66.42 17.76 7.74
C ALA A 12 66.50 18.65 8.99
N ALA A 13 65.42 19.36 9.34
CA ALA A 13 65.25 20.08 10.59
C ALA A 13 63.76 20.20 10.95
N LEU A 14 63.43 20.17 12.25
CA LEU A 14 62.08 20.42 12.76
C LEU A 14 61.89 21.93 13.01
N CYS A 15 60.67 22.43 12.80
CA CYS A 15 60.08 23.43 13.71
C CYS A 15 58.54 23.47 13.59
N PHE A 16 57.85 23.93 14.64
CA PHE A 16 56.40 24.10 14.69
C PHE A 16 55.94 25.45 14.09
N SER A 17 54.77 25.47 13.47
CA SER A 17 53.87 26.64 13.44
C SER A 17 52.41 26.19 13.28
N MET A 18 51.46 27.09 13.56
CA MET A 18 50.02 26.80 13.57
C MET A 18 49.32 27.25 12.27
N ALA A 19 48.14 26.66 12.02
CA ALA A 19 46.97 27.23 11.34
C ALA A 19 47.20 28.22 10.18
N GLY A 20 46.99 27.74 8.95
CA GLY A 20 46.84 28.55 7.73
C GLY A 20 45.85 27.89 6.77
N ALA A 21 45.09 28.69 6.02
CA ALA A 21 43.97 28.23 5.20
C ALA A 21 44.33 27.91 3.73
N GLU A 22 43.38 27.29 3.04
CA GLU A 22 43.15 27.30 1.58
C GLU A 22 44.17 26.68 0.62
N THR A 23 43.66 25.77 -0.22
CA THR A 23 43.99 25.65 -1.65
C THR A 23 42.70 25.40 -2.44
N PRO A 24 42.60 25.79 -3.73
CA PRO A 24 41.30 26.14 -4.30
C PRO A 24 40.56 24.96 -4.95
N VAL A 25 39.22 25.00 -4.89
CA VAL A 25 38.36 24.16 -5.74
C VAL A 25 38.31 24.78 -7.15
N SER A 26 38.52 23.94 -8.17
CA SER A 26 38.42 24.33 -9.58
C SER A 26 37.09 25.03 -9.90
N ALA A 27 37.16 26.24 -10.46
CA ALA A 27 35.99 27.00 -10.85
C ALA A 27 35.35 26.41 -12.13
N ALA A 28 34.29 25.63 -11.93
CA ALA A 28 33.32 25.28 -12.96
C ALA A 28 31.92 25.67 -12.46
N GLU A 29 31.14 26.27 -13.34
CA GLU A 29 29.94 27.08 -13.05
C GLU A 29 28.98 26.50 -12.00
N LYS A 30 28.73 27.28 -10.94
CA LYS A 30 27.55 27.13 -10.08
C LYS A 30 26.96 28.49 -9.71
N ALA A 31 26.21 29.06 -10.64
CA ALA A 31 25.00 29.77 -10.23
C ALA A 31 24.08 28.72 -9.57
N SER A 32 23.90 28.80 -8.25
CA SER A 32 23.00 27.88 -7.55
C SER A 32 21.56 28.19 -7.94
N SER A 33 20.91 27.30 -8.72
CA SER A 33 19.49 27.47 -9.05
C SER A 33 18.66 27.56 -7.75
N PRO A 34 17.70 28.49 -7.67
CA PRO A 34 16.78 28.60 -6.53
C PRO A 34 15.90 27.36 -6.37
N CYS A 35 15.74 26.55 -7.41
CA CYS A 35 14.96 25.31 -7.40
C CYS A 35 15.72 24.17 -6.71
N ARG A 36 15.24 23.75 -5.54
CA ARG A 36 15.78 22.61 -4.78
C ARG A 36 14.69 21.83 -4.03
N ARG A 37 14.35 20.65 -4.53
CA ARG A 37 13.61 19.62 -3.79
C ARG A 37 14.58 18.68 -3.06
N MET A 38 14.34 18.39 -1.79
CA MET A 38 15.23 17.55 -0.97
C MET A 38 14.45 16.68 0.02
N ALA A 39 14.82 15.39 0.13
CA ALA A 39 14.28 14.50 1.16
C ALA A 39 14.65 15.01 2.56
N TRP A 40 13.64 15.16 3.42
CA TRP A 40 13.77 15.74 4.77
C TRP A 40 13.48 14.71 5.87
N ASN A 41 13.59 13.43 5.53
CA ASN A 41 13.26 12.26 6.34
C ASN A 41 14.04 12.09 7.66
N ARG A 42 15.37 12.27 7.66
CA ARG A 42 16.23 12.02 8.84
C ARG A 42 15.94 12.98 9.99
N GLY A 43 15.86 12.48 11.22
CA GLY A 43 16.04 13.26 12.44
C GLY A 43 14.91 14.26 12.70
N TRP A 44 13.70 13.74 12.85
CA TRP A 44 12.58 14.44 13.48
C TRP A 44 12.57 14.11 14.98
N GLU A 45 11.97 14.98 15.79
CA GLU A 45 11.47 14.63 17.11
C GLU A 45 10.01 14.16 16.95
N PHE A 46 9.63 13.10 17.67
CA PHE A 46 8.31 12.49 17.62
C PHE A 46 7.81 12.17 19.04
N ARG A 47 6.49 12.25 19.26
CA ARG A 47 5.80 11.73 20.46
C ARG A 47 4.39 11.23 20.11
N LEU A 48 3.87 10.31 20.90
CA LEU A 48 2.44 9.98 20.94
C LEU A 48 1.78 10.91 21.98
N GLU A 49 0.67 11.57 21.62
CA GLU A 49 0.05 12.58 22.51
C GLU A 49 -0.98 11.98 23.47
N ASP A 50 -1.59 10.84 23.10
CA ASP A 50 -2.65 10.17 23.86
C ASP A 50 -2.20 8.87 24.58
N GLU A 51 -0.91 8.50 24.49
CA GLU A 51 -0.36 7.34 25.22
C GLU A 51 0.07 7.73 26.66
N PRO A 52 -0.53 7.14 27.71
CA PRO A 52 -0.18 7.45 29.10
C PRO A 52 1.30 7.15 29.39
N GLY A 53 2.00 8.13 29.96
CA GLY A 53 3.41 8.00 30.34
C GLY A 53 4.43 8.09 29.19
N LYS A 54 4.01 8.20 27.91
CA LYS A 54 4.94 8.32 26.75
C LYS A 54 4.88 9.69 26.04
N SER A 55 4.64 10.77 26.78
CA SER A 55 4.56 12.15 26.24
C SER A 55 5.91 12.79 25.89
N GLY A 56 7.03 12.10 26.15
CA GLY A 56 8.39 12.60 25.89
C GLY A 56 8.80 12.51 24.42
N TRP A 57 9.53 13.53 23.94
CA TRP A 57 10.07 13.54 22.58
C TRP A 57 11.19 12.51 22.40
N GLN A 58 11.11 11.72 21.34
CA GLN A 58 12.13 10.76 20.90
C GLN A 58 12.51 11.03 19.44
N THR A 59 13.72 10.63 19.02
CA THR A 59 14.08 10.76 17.61
C THR A 59 13.32 9.75 16.76
N ALA A 60 12.68 10.25 15.70
CA ALA A 60 12.16 9.46 14.60
C ALA A 60 12.91 9.80 13.30
N HIS A 61 12.93 8.85 12.39
CA HIS A 61 13.36 9.04 11.01
C HIS A 61 12.22 8.57 10.11
N LEU A 62 11.92 9.34 9.07
CA LEU A 62 10.81 9.03 8.16
C LEU A 62 11.29 8.11 7.01
N PRO A 63 10.42 7.29 6.39
CA PRO A 63 9.02 7.06 6.75
C PRO A 63 8.84 6.47 8.16
N HIS A 64 7.76 6.87 8.86
CA HIS A 64 7.49 6.46 10.25
C HIS A 64 5.99 6.26 10.52
N THR A 65 5.66 5.21 11.28
CA THR A 65 4.30 4.86 11.73
C THR A 65 4.22 4.81 13.26
N PHE A 66 3.05 5.13 13.83
CA PHE A 66 2.78 5.06 15.27
C PHE A 66 2.94 3.65 15.85
N SER A 67 2.82 2.61 15.02
CA SER A 67 2.95 1.21 15.43
C SER A 67 4.37 0.65 15.38
N LEU A 68 5.41 1.46 15.15
CA LEU A 68 6.78 0.95 14.98
C LEU A 68 7.34 0.39 16.32
N PRO A 69 7.74 -0.91 16.40
CA PRO A 69 7.73 -1.93 15.35
C PRO A 69 6.44 -2.77 15.30
N TYR A 70 5.97 -3.09 14.09
CA TYR A 70 4.69 -3.77 13.86
C TYR A 70 4.87 -5.16 13.21
N PHE A 71 4.21 -6.18 13.77
CA PHE A 71 4.27 -7.57 13.29
C PHE A 71 2.88 -8.23 13.24
N MET A 72 2.04 -7.80 12.29
CA MET A 72 0.68 -8.34 12.06
C MET A 72 -0.21 -8.38 13.34
N SER A 73 -0.14 -7.32 14.15
CA SER A 73 -1.02 -7.16 15.31
C SER A 73 -2.41 -6.72 14.85
N ASP A 74 -3.46 -7.44 15.27
CA ASP A 74 -4.87 -7.12 14.98
C ASP A 74 -5.28 -5.71 15.46
N SER A 75 -4.60 -5.23 16.50
CA SER A 75 -4.85 -3.94 17.13
C SER A 75 -3.60 -3.05 17.05
N PHE A 76 -3.83 -1.73 16.96
CA PHE A 76 -2.79 -0.69 16.85
C PHE A 76 -3.22 0.61 17.57
N TYR A 77 -2.26 1.47 17.88
CA TYR A 77 -2.50 2.78 18.48
C TYR A 77 -3.39 3.64 17.57
N THR A 78 -4.48 4.17 18.14
CA THR A 78 -5.48 5.00 17.44
C THR A 78 -5.62 6.33 18.17
N GLY A 79 -4.95 7.38 17.72
CA GLY A 79 -4.87 8.65 18.42
C GLY A 79 -4.03 9.70 17.70
N ARG A 80 -3.57 10.69 18.46
CA ARG A 80 -2.70 11.75 17.96
C ARG A 80 -1.23 11.43 18.19
N GLY A 81 -0.38 11.80 17.24
CA GLY A 81 1.06 11.78 17.37
C GLY A 81 1.67 12.97 16.63
N SER A 82 2.61 13.64 17.28
CA SER A 82 3.20 14.88 16.78
C SER A 82 4.65 14.66 16.39
N TYR A 83 5.00 15.13 15.20
CA TYR A 83 6.36 15.20 14.68
C TYR A 83 6.79 16.66 14.67
N ARG A 84 8.05 16.96 15.00
CA ARG A 84 8.62 18.30 14.81
C ARG A 84 10.08 18.27 14.44
N LYS A 85 10.54 19.34 13.80
CA LYS A 85 11.92 19.47 13.35
C LYS A 85 12.32 20.93 13.19
N LYS A 86 13.59 21.23 13.51
CA LYS A 86 14.18 22.53 13.20
C LYS A 86 14.48 22.65 11.70
N LEU A 87 13.99 23.71 11.09
CA LEU A 87 14.41 24.18 9.78
C LEU A 87 15.28 25.43 9.94
N VAL A 88 16.55 25.33 9.56
CA VAL A 88 17.43 26.50 9.43
C VAL A 88 17.21 27.09 8.05
N VAL A 89 16.61 28.28 7.98
CA VAL A 89 16.40 29.04 6.75
C VAL A 89 17.61 29.97 6.55
N PRO A 90 18.45 29.71 5.54
CA PRO A 90 19.61 30.53 5.23
C PRO A 90 19.19 31.79 4.44
N GLU A 91 20.14 32.69 4.18
CA GLU A 91 19.84 34.00 3.58
C GLU A 91 19.36 33.90 2.12
N GLU A 92 19.88 32.93 1.36
CA GLU A 92 19.51 32.69 -0.03
C GLU A 92 18.09 32.13 -0.25
N TRP A 93 17.36 31.77 0.82
CA TRP A 93 15.95 31.37 0.73
C TRP A 93 14.98 32.53 0.99
N LEU A 94 15.47 33.71 1.39
CA LEU A 94 14.60 34.85 1.65
C LEU A 94 14.01 35.39 0.35
N GLY A 95 12.68 35.50 0.29
CA GLY A 95 11.94 35.82 -0.93
C GLY A 95 11.72 34.64 -1.89
N GLN A 96 12.24 33.45 -1.57
CA GLN A 96 11.87 32.19 -2.25
C GLN A 96 10.60 31.61 -1.61
N LYS A 97 9.88 30.76 -2.35
CA LYS A 97 8.87 29.87 -1.78
C LYS A 97 9.56 28.71 -1.07
N VAL A 98 9.02 28.30 0.08
CA VAL A 98 9.45 27.10 0.81
C VAL A 98 8.22 26.26 1.12
N PHE A 99 8.10 25.12 0.45
CA PHE A 99 7.01 24.17 0.63
C PHE A 99 7.45 22.92 1.39
N LEU A 100 6.53 22.35 2.16
CA LEU A 100 6.60 21.00 2.72
C LEU A 100 5.75 20.06 1.86
N ASP A 101 6.36 19.07 1.23
CA ASP A 101 5.67 17.98 0.52
C ASP A 101 5.60 16.75 1.43
N CYS A 102 4.42 16.39 1.93
CA CYS A 102 4.19 15.17 2.70
C CYS A 102 3.65 14.07 1.77
N GLY A 103 4.35 12.94 1.64
CA GLY A 103 3.95 11.87 0.71
C GLY A 103 2.67 11.11 1.07
N ALA A 104 2.31 11.08 2.35
CA ALA A 104 1.02 10.73 2.94
C ALA A 104 1.10 10.96 4.46
N ALA A 105 -0.04 11.11 5.13
CA ALA A 105 -0.13 11.09 6.59
C ALA A 105 -1.47 10.48 7.03
N PHE A 106 -1.46 9.31 7.67
CA PHE A 106 -2.72 8.63 8.00
C PHE A 106 -3.33 9.21 9.31
N GLN A 107 -4.52 9.84 9.32
CA GLN A 107 -5.36 10.26 8.18
C GLN A 107 -5.75 11.75 8.18
N VAL A 108 -5.52 12.47 9.28
CA VAL A 108 -5.66 13.94 9.34
C VAL A 108 -4.33 14.52 9.77
N ALA A 109 -3.85 15.55 9.08
CA ALA A 109 -2.56 16.18 9.33
C ALA A 109 -2.66 17.71 9.44
N GLU A 110 -2.13 18.26 10.53
CA GLU A 110 -2.02 19.69 10.79
C GLU A 110 -0.55 20.10 10.75
N VAL A 111 -0.21 21.02 9.86
CA VAL A 111 1.15 21.58 9.75
C VAL A 111 1.18 22.94 10.46
N THR A 112 2.11 23.12 11.38
CA THR A 112 2.37 24.40 12.03
C THR A 112 3.83 24.82 11.86
N VAL A 113 4.07 26.14 11.84
CA VAL A 113 5.40 26.74 11.76
C VAL A 113 5.52 27.82 12.83
N ASN A 114 6.54 27.71 13.67
CA ASN A 114 6.77 28.60 14.82
C ASN A 114 5.52 28.78 15.72
N GLY A 115 4.71 27.73 15.87
CA GLY A 115 3.45 27.73 16.64
C GLY A 115 2.23 28.34 15.95
N LYS A 116 2.33 28.71 14.66
CA LYS A 116 1.20 29.18 13.84
C LYS A 116 0.73 28.08 12.89
N ALA A 117 -0.58 27.88 12.76
CA ALA A 117 -1.13 26.97 11.75
C ALA A 117 -0.77 27.43 10.33
N ALA A 118 -0.26 26.51 9.52
CA ALA A 118 0.23 26.75 8.16
C ALA A 118 -0.48 25.89 7.10
N GLY A 119 -0.99 24.72 7.46
CA GLY A 119 -1.74 23.85 6.55
C GLY A 119 -2.52 22.73 7.26
N TRP A 120 -3.47 22.16 6.54
CA TRP A 120 -4.34 21.07 6.99
C TRP A 120 -4.60 20.12 5.82
N HIS A 121 -4.60 18.81 6.07
CA HIS A 121 -4.98 17.78 5.09
C HIS A 121 -5.78 16.66 5.75
N GLU A 122 -6.63 16.02 4.96
CA GLU A 122 -7.56 14.95 5.35
C GLU A 122 -7.62 13.91 4.23
N GLY A 123 -6.90 12.81 4.41
CA GLY A 123 -6.84 11.71 3.46
C GLY A 123 -5.65 10.80 3.77
N GLY A 124 -5.90 9.50 3.91
CA GLY A 124 -4.90 8.58 4.46
C GLY A 124 -3.72 8.26 3.53
N TYR A 125 -3.88 8.43 2.22
CA TYR A 125 -3.07 7.72 1.21
C TYR A 125 -2.57 8.59 0.06
N THR A 126 -2.83 9.89 0.11
CA THR A 126 -2.48 10.87 -0.93
C THR A 126 -1.46 11.87 -0.40
N ALA A 127 -0.60 12.38 -1.28
CA ALA A 127 0.37 13.40 -0.92
C ALA A 127 -0.29 14.78 -0.79
N PHE A 128 0.27 15.66 0.05
CA PHE A 128 -0.16 17.06 0.16
C PHE A 128 1.03 18.02 0.26
N ARG A 129 0.79 19.28 -0.13
CA ARG A 129 1.77 20.37 -0.09
C ARG A 129 1.30 21.48 0.84
N THR A 130 2.17 21.97 1.72
CA THR A 130 1.92 23.15 2.55
C THR A 130 2.94 24.24 2.27
N ASP A 131 2.48 25.49 2.13
CA ASP A 131 3.36 26.66 2.00
C ASP A 131 3.82 27.14 3.38
N LEU A 132 5.12 26.98 3.66
CA LEU A 132 5.70 27.44 4.92
C LEU A 132 6.10 28.93 4.87
N THR A 133 6.24 29.49 3.65
CA THR A 133 6.85 30.81 3.40
C THR A 133 6.30 31.94 4.29
N PRO A 134 4.98 32.10 4.50
CA PRO A 134 4.42 33.20 5.32
C PRO A 134 4.78 33.15 6.81
N PHE A 135 5.35 32.03 7.28
CA PHE A 135 5.58 31.74 8.70
C PHE A 135 7.06 31.61 9.06
N LEU A 136 7.95 31.62 8.07
CA LEU A 136 9.39 31.48 8.24
C LEU A 136 10.08 32.81 8.57
N LYS A 137 11.14 32.73 9.36
CA LYS A 137 12.10 33.80 9.66
C LYS A 137 13.52 33.34 9.31
N ARG A 138 14.45 34.28 9.14
CA ARG A 138 15.89 33.99 8.98
C ARG A 138 16.39 33.16 10.18
N GLY A 139 17.20 32.13 9.93
CA GLY A 139 17.75 31.26 10.99
C GLY A 139 16.82 30.11 11.38
N GLU A 140 16.77 29.77 12.68
CA GLU A 140 16.01 28.61 13.17
C GLU A 140 14.49 28.84 13.17
N ASN A 141 13.76 27.88 12.61
CA ASN A 141 12.31 27.77 12.64
C ASN A 141 11.92 26.39 13.18
N TRP A 142 10.85 26.29 13.95
CA TRP A 142 10.21 25.00 14.22
C TRP A 142 9.13 24.73 13.17
N VAL A 143 9.19 23.57 12.54
CA VAL A 143 8.09 23.01 11.74
C VAL A 143 7.56 21.81 12.51
N GLU A 144 6.26 21.79 12.81
CA GLU A 144 5.59 20.68 13.48
C GLU A 144 4.48 20.14 12.59
N VAL A 145 4.30 18.82 12.56
CA VAL A 145 3.20 18.15 11.88
C VAL A 145 2.53 17.22 12.89
N ARG A 146 1.31 17.57 13.31
CA ARG A 146 0.46 16.72 14.16
C ARG A 146 -0.39 15.84 13.26
N VAL A 147 -0.36 14.53 13.51
CA VAL A 147 -1.12 13.53 12.75
C VAL A 147 -2.11 12.83 13.68
N ASP A 148 -3.31 12.58 13.19
CA ASP A 148 -4.41 11.94 13.92
C ASP A 148 -4.96 10.77 13.08
N ASN A 149 -4.94 9.56 13.64
CA ASN A 149 -5.53 8.37 13.01
C ASN A 149 -6.80 7.87 13.70
N ARG A 150 -7.51 8.73 14.44
CA ARG A 150 -8.83 8.36 14.95
C ARG A 150 -9.83 8.17 13.80
N TRP A 151 -10.66 7.14 13.92
CA TRP A 151 -11.78 6.89 13.02
C TRP A 151 -12.76 8.08 13.04
N ASN A 152 -13.25 8.48 11.88
CA ASN A 152 -14.12 9.65 11.72
C ASN A 152 -15.20 9.34 10.67
N PRO A 153 -16.50 9.46 10.99
CA PRO A 153 -17.57 9.11 10.06
C PRO A 153 -17.60 9.96 8.77
N ARG A 154 -16.90 11.10 8.75
CA ARG A 154 -16.84 12.07 7.65
C ARG A 154 -15.61 11.93 6.76
N ILE A 155 -14.72 10.99 7.04
CA ILE A 155 -13.47 10.79 6.30
C ILE A 155 -13.44 9.36 5.77
N ALA A 156 -12.98 9.21 4.53
CA ALA A 156 -12.79 7.90 3.93
C ALA A 156 -11.31 7.47 4.02
N PRO A 157 -11.00 6.17 4.20
CA PRO A 157 -11.93 5.05 4.32
C PRO A 157 -12.69 5.05 5.66
N ARG A 158 -13.90 4.48 5.67
CA ARG A 158 -14.68 4.20 6.89
C ARG A 158 -14.49 2.76 7.36
N ALA A 159 -14.70 1.81 6.45
CA ALA A 159 -14.65 0.37 6.71
C ALA A 159 -13.31 -0.26 6.27
N GLY A 160 -12.98 -1.44 6.78
CA GLY A 160 -11.93 -2.28 6.22
C GLY A 160 -11.44 -3.50 7.02
N GLU A 161 -10.41 -4.10 6.44
CA GLU A 161 -9.66 -5.32 6.82
C GLU A 161 -8.14 -5.10 6.57
N HIS A 162 -7.60 -3.93 6.93
CA HIS A 162 -6.14 -3.68 6.91
C HIS A 162 -5.72 -2.74 8.04
N THR A 163 -4.42 -2.51 8.21
CA THR A 163 -3.90 -1.62 9.26
C THR A 163 -4.14 -0.14 8.95
N PHE A 164 -4.71 0.59 9.91
CA PHE A 164 -4.97 2.04 9.82
C PHE A 164 -4.08 2.82 10.81
N SER A 165 -2.79 2.46 10.87
CA SER A 165 -1.86 3.05 11.83
C SER A 165 -1.38 4.42 11.35
N GLY A 166 -1.40 5.39 12.26
CA GLY A 166 -1.09 6.79 11.93
C GLY A 166 0.39 7.09 11.70
N GLY A 167 0.65 8.29 11.18
CA GLY A 167 2.01 8.84 11.10
C GLY A 167 2.42 9.31 9.70
N LEU A 168 3.65 9.82 9.61
CA LEU A 168 4.28 10.27 8.36
C LEU A 168 4.97 9.08 7.68
N TYR A 169 4.16 8.13 7.22
CA TYR A 169 4.61 6.81 6.75
C TYR A 169 5.14 6.80 5.31
N ARG A 170 5.17 7.95 4.62
CA ARG A 170 5.84 8.13 3.32
C ARG A 170 6.80 9.32 3.37
N ASN A 171 7.72 9.39 2.41
CA ASN A 171 8.79 10.40 2.37
C ASN A 171 8.26 11.84 2.46
N VAL A 172 8.91 12.66 3.29
CA VAL A 172 8.65 14.10 3.40
C VAL A 172 9.79 14.86 2.74
N HIS A 173 9.46 15.85 1.91
CA HIS A 173 10.44 16.70 1.23
C HIS A 173 10.24 18.17 1.58
N LEU A 174 11.33 18.94 1.52
CA LEU A 174 11.26 20.39 1.35
C LEU A 174 11.48 20.73 -0.13
N HIS A 175 10.65 21.62 -0.68
CA HIS A 175 10.80 22.19 -2.02
C HIS A 175 11.00 23.69 -1.88
N VAL A 176 12.19 24.17 -2.24
CA VAL A 176 12.51 25.60 -2.35
C VAL A 176 12.50 25.98 -3.83
N CYS A 177 11.85 27.08 -4.20
CA CYS A 177 11.81 27.59 -5.58
C CYS A 177 11.41 29.07 -5.64
N SER A 178 11.48 29.66 -6.84
CA SER A 178 11.03 31.04 -7.09
C SER A 178 9.54 31.26 -6.72
N PRO A 179 9.12 32.51 -6.41
CA PRO A 179 7.70 32.89 -6.41
C PRO A 179 6.95 32.54 -7.70
N VAL A 180 7.63 32.47 -8.84
CA VAL A 180 7.07 31.92 -10.09
C VAL A 180 7.46 30.44 -10.18
N HIS A 181 6.48 29.55 -9.99
CA HIS A 181 6.70 28.12 -9.74
C HIS A 181 5.64 27.24 -10.40
N LEU A 182 5.91 25.92 -10.41
CA LEU A 182 5.00 24.87 -10.85
C LEU A 182 4.17 24.38 -9.64
N PRO A 183 2.83 24.46 -9.66
CA PRO A 183 1.99 23.84 -8.64
C PRO A 183 2.23 22.33 -8.52
N ALA A 184 2.06 21.79 -7.32
CA ALA A 184 2.18 20.35 -7.08
C ALA A 184 1.20 19.59 -8.00
N HIS A 185 1.72 18.58 -8.73
CA HIS A 185 0.95 17.76 -9.67
C HIS A 185 0.31 18.54 -10.85
N GLY A 186 0.75 19.79 -11.08
CA GLY A 186 0.28 20.67 -12.15
C GLY A 186 0.77 20.31 -13.56
N ILE A 187 1.56 19.25 -13.73
CA ILE A 187 2.02 18.76 -15.04
C ILE A 187 1.22 17.52 -15.46
N TRP A 188 0.64 17.55 -16.65
CA TRP A 188 0.02 16.38 -17.29
C TRP A 188 0.71 16.09 -18.63
N VAL A 189 1.27 14.89 -18.75
CA VAL A 189 1.92 14.39 -19.97
C VAL A 189 0.95 13.47 -20.70
N GLN A 190 0.63 13.82 -21.95
CA GLN A 190 -0.32 13.10 -22.80
C GLN A 190 0.38 12.57 -24.06
N THR A 191 -0.04 11.40 -24.56
CA THR A 191 0.41 10.85 -25.85
C THR A 191 -0.77 10.72 -26.81
N PRO A 192 -1.24 11.82 -27.45
CA PRO A 192 -2.47 11.83 -28.24
C PRO A 192 -2.40 11.06 -29.56
N GLU A 193 -1.21 10.63 -29.98
CA GLU A 193 -1.01 9.74 -31.13
C GLU A 193 0.21 8.84 -30.85
N VAL A 194 0.03 7.52 -30.89
CA VAL A 194 1.10 6.54 -30.69
C VAL A 194 0.97 5.42 -31.71
N THR A 195 1.98 5.28 -32.56
CA THR A 195 2.14 4.20 -33.55
C THR A 195 3.59 3.70 -33.53
N PRO A 196 3.90 2.56 -34.16
CA PRO A 196 5.29 2.09 -34.32
C PRO A 196 6.20 3.06 -35.08
N SER A 197 5.65 3.99 -35.86
CA SER A 197 6.42 4.98 -36.64
C SER A 197 6.43 6.39 -36.02
N ARG A 198 5.50 6.71 -35.13
CA ARG A 198 5.26 8.09 -34.66
C ARG A 198 4.66 8.16 -33.25
N GLY A 199 5.24 8.98 -32.40
CA GLY A 199 4.69 9.32 -31.08
C GLY A 199 4.57 10.83 -30.91
N LYS A 200 3.36 11.35 -30.75
CA LYS A 200 3.14 12.73 -30.30
C LYS A 200 3.20 12.80 -28.78
N VAL A 201 3.67 13.93 -28.26
CA VAL A 201 3.60 14.27 -26.83
C VAL A 201 2.98 15.65 -26.71
N ARG A 202 1.92 15.77 -25.91
CA ARG A 202 1.37 17.04 -25.44
C ARG A 202 1.65 17.16 -23.96
N ILE A 203 2.02 18.35 -23.50
CA ILE A 203 2.21 18.64 -22.09
C ILE A 203 1.30 19.81 -21.74
N LEU A 204 0.52 19.65 -20.67
CA LEU A 204 -0.21 20.72 -20.01
C LEU A 204 0.51 21.03 -18.70
N ALA A 205 0.88 22.28 -18.49
CA ALA A 205 1.67 22.73 -17.34
C ALA A 205 0.99 23.92 -16.66
N ALA A 206 0.52 23.73 -15.43
CA ALA A 206 0.13 24.83 -14.56
C ALA A 206 1.37 25.63 -14.13
N VAL A 207 1.26 26.96 -14.16
CA VAL A 207 2.34 27.90 -13.81
C VAL A 207 1.75 29.03 -12.98
N LYS A 208 2.30 29.26 -11.78
CA LYS A 208 1.75 30.18 -10.77
C LYS A 208 2.76 31.27 -10.42
N ASN A 209 2.32 32.52 -10.41
CA ASN A 209 3.11 33.70 -10.04
C ASN A 209 2.65 34.26 -8.69
N ASP A 210 3.32 33.88 -7.60
CA ASP A 210 3.10 34.40 -6.25
C ASP A 210 3.84 35.72 -5.97
N SER A 211 4.40 36.38 -6.99
CA SER A 211 5.04 37.69 -6.84
C SER A 211 4.07 38.85 -7.08
N GLU A 212 4.38 40.02 -6.52
CA GLU A 212 3.60 41.25 -6.61
C GLU A 212 3.62 41.93 -7.99
N ARG A 213 4.27 41.33 -9.00
CA ARG A 213 4.50 41.94 -10.31
C ARG A 213 4.14 40.99 -11.45
N ILE A 214 3.84 41.58 -12.61
CA ILE A 214 3.76 40.82 -13.87
C ILE A 214 5.12 40.16 -14.13
N LYS A 215 5.10 38.89 -14.56
CA LYS A 215 6.28 38.11 -14.89
C LYS A 215 6.09 37.40 -16.22
N ARG A 216 7.05 37.57 -17.13
CA ARG A 216 7.24 36.67 -18.28
C ARG A 216 8.21 35.57 -17.90
N VAL A 217 7.87 34.33 -18.27
CA VAL A 217 8.73 33.16 -18.15
C VAL A 217 8.51 32.26 -19.36
N THR A 218 9.50 31.44 -19.70
CA THR A 218 9.37 30.38 -20.70
C THR A 218 9.16 29.05 -20.00
N VAL A 219 8.10 28.33 -20.36
CA VAL A 219 7.87 26.94 -19.93
C VAL A 219 8.63 26.05 -20.90
N ARG A 220 9.74 25.47 -20.45
CA ARG A 220 10.63 24.65 -21.29
C ARG A 220 10.50 23.18 -20.96
N HIS A 221 10.27 22.35 -21.98
CA HIS A 221 10.20 20.90 -21.85
C HIS A 221 11.39 20.22 -22.53
N THR A 222 11.92 19.19 -21.89
CA THR A 222 12.94 18.29 -22.46
C THR A 222 12.56 16.85 -22.18
N VAL A 223 12.38 16.05 -23.22
CA VAL A 223 12.10 14.60 -23.11
C VAL A 223 13.38 13.81 -23.34
N ARG A 224 13.70 12.90 -22.42
CA ARG A 224 14.88 12.02 -22.48
C ARG A 224 14.49 10.55 -22.43
N GLU A 225 15.28 9.70 -23.07
CA GLU A 225 15.26 8.26 -22.77
C GLU A 225 15.82 8.05 -21.35
N ASP A 226 15.05 7.39 -20.48
CA ASP A 226 15.45 7.20 -19.07
C ASP A 226 16.66 6.25 -18.96
N LYS A 227 16.75 5.27 -19.86
CA LYS A 227 17.98 4.49 -20.10
C LYS A 227 18.87 5.23 -21.11
N GLY A 228 19.99 5.78 -20.65
CA GLY A 228 21.02 6.43 -21.48
C GLY A 228 20.92 7.96 -21.56
N GLY A 229 19.85 8.60 -21.10
CA GLY A 229 19.75 10.05 -20.91
C GLY A 229 19.66 10.90 -22.19
N ARG A 230 19.64 10.26 -23.37
CA ARG A 230 19.55 10.90 -24.69
C ARG A 230 18.30 11.77 -24.78
N VAL A 231 18.47 13.05 -25.11
CA VAL A 231 17.35 13.95 -25.45
C VAL A 231 16.74 13.48 -26.76
N VAL A 232 15.42 13.30 -26.78
CA VAL A 232 14.67 12.89 -27.98
C VAL A 232 13.69 13.95 -28.46
N LEU A 233 13.16 14.79 -27.57
CA LEU A 233 12.31 15.95 -27.90
C LEU A 233 12.65 17.15 -27.03
N ARG A 234 12.39 18.34 -27.57
CA ARG A 234 12.31 19.62 -26.86
C ARG A 234 11.14 20.43 -27.42
N GLY A 235 10.65 21.37 -26.63
CA GLY A 235 9.68 22.39 -27.01
C GLY A 235 9.48 23.34 -25.84
N GLU A 236 9.13 24.58 -26.12
CA GLU A 236 9.00 25.61 -25.11
C GLU A 236 8.01 26.69 -25.54
N GLU A 237 7.27 27.23 -24.58
CA GLU A 237 6.22 28.23 -24.81
C GLU A 237 6.40 29.42 -23.84
N PRO A 238 6.31 30.68 -24.31
CA PRO A 238 6.33 31.84 -23.45
C PRO A 238 4.98 32.04 -22.74
N VAL A 239 5.01 32.47 -21.48
CA VAL A 239 3.80 32.86 -20.74
C VAL A 239 4.04 34.15 -19.95
N GLU A 240 3.09 35.08 -20.03
CA GLU A 240 3.03 36.25 -19.15
C GLU A 240 1.96 36.04 -18.08
N LEU A 241 2.36 36.17 -16.81
CA LEU A 241 1.50 35.98 -15.65
C LEU A 241 1.38 37.27 -14.85
N GLY A 242 0.13 37.71 -14.63
CA GLY A 242 -0.17 38.76 -13.66
C GLY A 242 0.22 38.38 -12.22
N ALA A 243 0.33 39.38 -11.35
CA ALA A 243 0.59 39.17 -9.93
C ALA A 243 -0.52 38.32 -9.27
N GLY A 244 -0.14 37.29 -8.53
CA GLY A 244 -1.08 36.36 -7.89
C GLY A 244 -1.94 35.54 -8.87
N LYS A 245 -1.48 35.34 -10.12
CA LYS A 245 -2.20 34.59 -11.16
C LYS A 245 -1.55 33.24 -11.46
N GLU A 246 -2.38 32.34 -11.97
CA GLU A 246 -2.01 31.03 -12.49
C GLU A 246 -2.54 30.89 -13.92
N ALA A 247 -1.81 30.16 -14.77
CA ALA A 247 -2.27 29.75 -16.10
C ALA A 247 -1.87 28.31 -16.38
N CYS A 248 -2.62 27.63 -17.26
CA CYS A 248 -2.24 26.33 -17.80
C CYS A 248 -1.70 26.52 -19.23
N VAL A 249 -0.42 26.22 -19.42
CA VAL A 249 0.28 26.33 -20.71
C VAL A 249 0.23 24.96 -21.40
N GLN A 250 -0.22 24.92 -22.66
CA GLN A 250 -0.18 23.72 -23.50
C GLN A 250 0.99 23.81 -24.46
N THR A 251 1.86 22.79 -24.44
CA THR A 251 2.92 22.60 -25.44
C THR A 251 2.69 21.29 -26.19
N ASP A 252 2.46 21.36 -27.51
CA ASP A 252 2.47 20.21 -28.41
C ASP A 252 3.88 20.00 -28.98
N LEU A 253 4.60 18.99 -28.49
CA LEU A 253 5.97 18.72 -28.92
C LEU A 253 6.02 18.16 -30.35
N PRO A 254 7.14 18.36 -31.08
CA PRO A 254 7.39 17.68 -32.35
C PRO A 254 7.18 16.15 -32.22
N PRO A 255 6.66 15.47 -33.25
CA PRO A 255 6.45 14.04 -33.19
C PRO A 255 7.78 13.27 -33.17
N LEU A 256 7.97 12.39 -32.18
CA LEU A 256 9.09 11.46 -32.15
C LEU A 256 8.88 10.38 -33.22
N ALA A 257 9.82 10.28 -34.16
CA ALA A 257 9.87 9.17 -35.11
C ALA A 257 10.30 7.87 -34.41
N ALA A 258 9.63 6.76 -34.74
CA ALA A 258 9.87 5.42 -34.21
C ALA A 258 10.03 5.37 -32.66
N PRO A 259 9.02 5.81 -31.88
CA PRO A 259 9.09 5.81 -30.42
C PRO A 259 9.25 4.38 -29.88
N ARG A 260 10.09 4.20 -28.86
CA ARG A 260 10.20 2.90 -28.18
C ARG A 260 8.97 2.69 -27.30
N LEU A 261 8.03 1.87 -27.76
CA LEU A 261 6.75 1.69 -27.09
C LEU A 261 6.88 1.01 -25.71
N TRP A 262 6.12 1.47 -24.72
CA TRP A 262 6.01 0.84 -23.42
C TRP A 262 5.01 -0.33 -23.45
N SER A 263 5.35 -1.42 -22.77
CA SER A 263 4.46 -2.57 -22.54
C SER A 263 4.98 -3.41 -21.35
N PRO A 264 4.16 -4.31 -20.75
CA PRO A 264 4.61 -5.16 -19.65
C PRO A 264 5.78 -6.11 -19.98
N ALA A 265 5.97 -6.44 -21.26
CA ALA A 265 7.10 -7.23 -21.74
C ALA A 265 8.33 -6.36 -22.11
N VAL A 266 8.11 -5.10 -22.48
CA VAL A 266 9.17 -4.16 -22.89
C VAL A 266 8.88 -2.76 -22.32
N PRO A 267 9.21 -2.51 -21.03
CA PRO A 267 8.99 -1.21 -20.39
C PRO A 267 10.03 -0.18 -20.84
N ASN A 268 9.82 0.38 -22.04
CA ASN A 268 10.60 1.48 -22.55
C ASN A 268 10.14 2.79 -21.89
N MET A 269 10.97 3.31 -20.97
CA MET A 269 10.69 4.54 -20.24
C MET A 269 11.45 5.75 -20.79
N TYR A 270 10.72 6.85 -20.84
CA TYR A 270 11.20 8.21 -21.06
C TYR A 270 10.92 9.05 -19.81
N ARG A 271 11.60 10.18 -19.70
CA ARG A 271 11.37 11.18 -18.65
C ARG A 271 11.14 12.55 -19.27
N VAL A 272 10.07 13.22 -18.86
CA VAL A 272 9.82 14.63 -19.16
C VAL A 272 10.43 15.45 -18.03
N THR A 273 11.29 16.40 -18.39
CA THR A 273 11.67 17.53 -17.54
C THR A 273 10.87 18.74 -18.00
N THR A 274 10.19 19.41 -17.06
CA THR A 274 9.59 20.74 -17.28
C THR A 274 10.32 21.74 -16.39
N GLU A 275 10.77 22.85 -16.97
CA GLU A 275 11.51 23.92 -16.32
C GLU A 275 10.80 25.25 -16.56
N LEU A 276 10.73 26.09 -15.54
CA LEU A 276 10.38 27.50 -15.71
C LEU A 276 11.67 28.31 -15.83
N VAL A 277 11.78 29.07 -16.91
CA VAL A 277 12.98 29.86 -17.25
C VAL A 277 12.62 31.34 -17.19
N GLY A 278 13.36 32.12 -16.42
CA GLY A 278 13.18 33.58 -16.31
C GLY A 278 13.72 34.35 -17.52
N GLU A 279 13.41 35.65 -17.59
CA GLU A 279 13.91 36.55 -18.65
C GLU A 279 15.46 36.64 -18.70
N GLY A 280 16.16 36.30 -17.61
CA GLY A 280 17.62 36.21 -17.55
C GLY A 280 18.21 34.84 -17.94
N GLY A 281 17.36 33.86 -18.31
CA GLY A 281 17.76 32.48 -18.64
C GLY A 281 17.91 31.55 -17.44
N GLU A 282 17.64 32.02 -16.23
CA GLU A 282 17.74 31.26 -14.98
C GLU A 282 16.58 30.26 -14.80
N VAL A 283 16.85 29.07 -14.27
CA VAL A 283 15.81 28.08 -13.94
C VAL A 283 15.21 28.39 -12.56
N LEU A 284 13.94 28.81 -12.57
CA LEU A 284 13.15 29.30 -11.43
C LEU A 284 12.52 28.16 -10.63
N ASP A 285 12.00 27.14 -11.34
CA ASP A 285 11.45 25.91 -10.78
C ASP A 285 11.54 24.75 -11.80
N ARG A 286 11.49 23.50 -11.33
CA ARG A 286 11.69 22.30 -12.16
C ARG A 286 10.90 21.09 -11.64
N ALA A 287 10.15 20.45 -12.54
CA ALA A 287 9.45 19.19 -12.31
C ALA A 287 10.00 18.08 -13.23
N GLU A 288 9.87 16.83 -12.78
CA GLU A 288 10.11 15.63 -13.58
C GLU A 288 8.89 14.71 -13.55
N ASN A 289 8.54 14.12 -14.69
CA ASN A 289 7.43 13.18 -14.82
C ASN A 289 7.81 11.97 -15.71
N PRO A 290 7.25 10.78 -15.43
CA PRO A 290 7.43 9.61 -16.28
C PRO A 290 6.70 9.79 -17.63
N LEU A 291 7.16 9.05 -18.65
CA LEU A 291 6.51 8.93 -19.95
C LEU A 291 6.78 7.53 -20.52
N GLY A 292 5.72 6.81 -20.89
CA GLY A 292 5.80 5.59 -21.69
C GLY A 292 4.85 5.70 -22.88
N PHE A 293 5.36 5.61 -24.11
CA PHE A 293 4.52 5.65 -25.31
C PHE A 293 3.73 4.34 -25.42
N ARG A 294 2.42 4.38 -25.11
CA ARG A 294 1.52 3.23 -25.30
C ARG A 294 0.10 3.65 -25.63
N THR A 295 -0.59 2.88 -26.47
CA THR A 295 -2.05 2.90 -26.56
C THR A 295 -2.66 1.88 -25.61
N LEU A 296 -3.88 2.17 -25.13
CA LEU A 296 -4.73 1.29 -24.34
C LEU A 296 -6.10 1.23 -25.02
N GLU A 297 -6.71 0.05 -25.09
CA GLU A 297 -8.04 -0.19 -25.65
C GLU A 297 -8.67 -1.31 -24.82
N LEU A 298 -9.92 -1.14 -24.35
CA LEU A 298 -10.62 -2.14 -23.53
C LEU A 298 -11.93 -2.53 -24.20
N THR A 299 -12.12 -3.82 -24.42
CA THR A 299 -13.10 -4.35 -25.38
C THR A 299 -13.83 -5.59 -24.86
N ALA A 300 -15.06 -5.78 -25.33
CA ALA A 300 -15.89 -6.93 -24.95
C ALA A 300 -15.57 -8.20 -25.76
N ASP A 301 -14.84 -8.09 -26.87
CA ASP A 301 -14.47 -9.19 -27.76
C ASP A 301 -13.00 -9.65 -27.60
N ARG A 302 -12.10 -8.79 -27.10
CA ARG A 302 -10.65 -9.07 -26.99
C ARG A 302 -10.05 -8.71 -25.62
N GLY A 303 -10.83 -8.17 -24.69
CA GLY A 303 -10.35 -7.75 -23.36
C GLY A 303 -9.51 -6.48 -23.43
N MET A 304 -8.43 -6.42 -22.64
CA MET A 304 -7.45 -5.32 -22.68
C MET A 304 -6.47 -5.51 -23.83
N LEU A 305 -6.23 -4.45 -24.61
CA LEU A 305 -5.17 -4.38 -25.61
C LEU A 305 -4.19 -3.26 -25.26
N ILE A 306 -2.89 -3.56 -25.43
CA ILE A 306 -1.81 -2.59 -25.27
C ILE A 306 -1.04 -2.56 -26.59
N ASN A 307 -0.89 -1.37 -27.19
CA ASN A 307 -0.29 -1.20 -28.52
C ASN A 307 -0.97 -2.06 -29.62
N GLY A 308 -2.30 -2.18 -29.55
CA GLY A 308 -3.11 -2.96 -30.50
C GLY A 308 -3.00 -4.48 -30.37
N LYS A 309 -2.34 -5.00 -29.32
CA LYS A 309 -2.21 -6.45 -29.06
C LYS A 309 -2.95 -6.82 -27.77
N PRO A 310 -3.76 -7.90 -27.74
CA PRO A 310 -4.37 -8.37 -26.50
C PRO A 310 -3.33 -8.70 -25.44
N VAL A 311 -3.54 -8.17 -24.22
CA VAL A 311 -2.73 -8.46 -23.03
C VAL A 311 -3.68 -8.90 -21.93
N TYR A 312 -3.55 -10.16 -21.52
CA TYR A 312 -4.30 -10.68 -20.38
C TYR A 312 -3.57 -10.28 -19.10
N LEU A 313 -4.27 -9.53 -18.24
CA LEU A 313 -3.72 -8.97 -17.01
C LEU A 313 -3.73 -10.07 -15.92
N GLN A 314 -2.58 -10.72 -15.74
CA GLN A 314 -2.38 -11.77 -14.74
C GLN A 314 -1.58 -11.19 -13.58
N GLY A 315 -2.17 -11.14 -12.39
CA GLY A 315 -1.59 -10.40 -11.28
C GLY A 315 -1.90 -10.86 -9.88
N ALA A 316 -1.60 -9.98 -8.94
CA ALA A 316 -1.88 -10.10 -7.52
C ALA A 316 -2.40 -8.78 -6.94
N ASN A 317 -3.22 -8.90 -5.90
CA ASN A 317 -3.59 -7.81 -5.00
C ASN A 317 -2.48 -7.58 -3.97
N VAL A 318 -2.12 -6.34 -3.70
CA VAL A 318 -0.97 -5.99 -2.85
C VAL A 318 -1.35 -4.87 -1.88
N HIS A 319 -1.19 -5.14 -0.58
CA HIS A 319 -1.18 -4.12 0.48
C HIS A 319 0.26 -3.60 0.70
N GLN A 320 0.40 -2.44 1.35
CA GLN A 320 1.66 -1.70 1.41
C GLN A 320 2.59 -2.01 2.60
N ASP A 321 2.20 -2.79 3.62
CA ASP A 321 2.90 -2.81 4.91
C ASP A 321 3.92 -3.97 5.08
N HIS A 322 5.04 -3.70 5.76
CA HIS A 322 6.22 -4.58 5.84
C HIS A 322 6.58 -5.02 7.26
N ALA A 323 7.12 -6.24 7.40
CA ALA A 323 7.54 -6.82 8.68
C ALA A 323 8.43 -5.90 9.52
N GLY A 324 7.97 -5.61 10.74
CA GLY A 324 8.61 -4.74 11.71
C GLY A 324 8.44 -3.24 11.41
N TRP A 325 8.29 -2.83 10.16
CA TRP A 325 8.19 -1.42 9.77
C TRP A 325 6.74 -0.92 9.59
N GLY A 326 5.76 -1.81 9.43
CA GLY A 326 4.36 -1.44 9.12
C GLY A 326 4.27 -0.70 7.79
N ASP A 327 3.34 0.25 7.67
CA ASP A 327 3.16 1.10 6.47
C ASP A 327 4.38 1.96 6.12
N ALA A 328 5.34 2.13 7.04
CA ALA A 328 6.51 2.97 6.85
C ALA A 328 7.56 2.29 5.94
N VAL A 329 7.27 2.18 4.65
CA VAL A 329 8.05 1.40 3.68
C VAL A 329 8.92 2.30 2.79
N THR A 330 10.12 1.83 2.47
CA THR A 330 11.07 2.57 1.63
C THR A 330 10.74 2.43 0.14
N ASP A 331 11.35 3.28 -0.69
CA ASP A 331 11.22 3.20 -2.15
C ASP A 331 11.84 1.89 -2.69
N ALA A 332 12.87 1.38 -2.01
CA ALA A 332 13.47 0.08 -2.28
C ALA A 332 12.58 -1.10 -1.86
N GLY A 333 11.87 -1.01 -0.74
CA GLY A 333 10.86 -1.98 -0.29
C GLY A 333 9.68 -2.05 -1.26
N ALA A 334 9.16 -0.89 -1.69
CA ALA A 334 8.13 -0.81 -2.71
C ALA A 334 8.58 -1.48 -4.04
N ARG A 335 9.82 -1.25 -4.47
CA ARG A 335 10.38 -1.92 -5.66
C ARG A 335 10.64 -3.42 -5.45
N ARG A 336 11.00 -3.86 -4.25
CA ARG A 336 11.19 -5.28 -3.88
C ARG A 336 9.88 -6.06 -4.06
N ASP A 337 8.76 -5.50 -3.63
CA ASP A 337 7.46 -6.17 -3.76
C ASP A 337 6.97 -6.23 -5.22
N VAL A 338 7.13 -5.15 -5.99
CA VAL A 338 6.86 -5.18 -7.45
C VAL A 338 7.73 -6.21 -8.17
N LEU A 339 9.03 -6.31 -7.82
CA LEU A 339 9.93 -7.32 -8.36
C LEU A 339 9.53 -8.74 -7.96
N LEU A 340 9.13 -8.99 -6.71
CA LEU A 340 8.71 -10.32 -6.27
C LEU A 340 7.48 -10.81 -7.06
N MET A 341 6.51 -9.93 -7.36
CA MET A 341 5.40 -10.29 -8.25
C MET A 341 5.87 -10.49 -9.70
N LYS A 342 6.75 -9.63 -10.21
CA LYS A 342 7.33 -9.77 -11.55
C LYS A 342 8.14 -11.06 -11.71
N ASP A 343 8.76 -11.52 -10.63
CA ASP A 343 9.58 -12.73 -10.62
C ASP A 343 8.77 -14.01 -10.60
N ALA A 344 7.58 -14.02 -9.97
CA ALA A 344 6.57 -15.08 -10.16
C ALA A 344 5.96 -15.11 -11.57
N GLY A 345 6.17 -14.08 -12.41
CA GLY A 345 5.69 -14.04 -13.79
C GLY A 345 4.39 -13.26 -13.99
N PHE A 346 3.88 -12.60 -12.95
CA PHE A 346 2.78 -11.66 -13.08
C PHE A 346 3.16 -10.46 -13.96
N ASN A 347 2.16 -9.94 -14.67
CA ASN A 347 2.27 -8.74 -15.51
C ASN A 347 1.36 -7.60 -15.02
N PHE A 348 0.58 -7.83 -13.96
CA PHE A 348 -0.37 -6.90 -13.37
C PHE A 348 -0.28 -6.88 -11.83
N ILE A 349 -0.57 -5.73 -11.22
CA ILE A 349 -0.84 -5.58 -9.78
C ILE A 349 -2.13 -4.76 -9.61
N ARG A 350 -2.93 -5.12 -8.60
CA ARG A 350 -3.95 -4.24 -8.02
C ARG A 350 -3.43 -3.69 -6.69
N GLY A 351 -3.46 -2.36 -6.55
CA GLY A 351 -3.12 -1.70 -5.29
C GLY A 351 -4.33 -1.72 -4.36
N SER A 352 -4.24 -2.44 -3.25
CA SER A 352 -5.40 -2.80 -2.41
C SER A 352 -5.33 -2.06 -1.07
N HIS A 353 -6.31 -1.27 -0.64
CA HIS A 353 -7.42 -0.65 -1.40
C HIS A 353 -7.28 0.87 -1.29
N TYR A 354 -6.21 1.38 -1.88
CA TYR A 354 -5.78 2.75 -1.75
C TYR A 354 -4.72 3.12 -2.81
N PRO A 355 -4.47 4.42 -3.05
CA PRO A 355 -3.35 4.87 -3.86
C PRO A 355 -2.01 4.47 -3.21
N HIS A 356 -1.19 3.71 -3.92
CA HIS A 356 0.16 3.33 -3.46
C HIS A 356 1.14 4.52 -3.51
N SER A 357 2.33 4.34 -2.93
CA SER A 357 3.37 5.38 -2.96
C SER A 357 3.85 5.67 -4.40
N PRO A 358 4.32 6.91 -4.69
CA PRO A 358 4.92 7.22 -5.99
C PRO A 358 6.04 6.25 -6.39
N ALA A 359 6.84 5.79 -5.43
CA ALA A 359 7.93 4.84 -5.65
C ALA A 359 7.44 3.45 -6.10
N PHE A 360 6.28 2.99 -5.63
CA PHE A 360 5.66 1.75 -6.08
C PHE A 360 5.20 1.86 -7.55
N LEU A 361 4.63 3.01 -7.92
CA LEU A 361 4.23 3.29 -9.30
C LEU A 361 5.43 3.50 -10.25
N ASP A 362 6.48 4.18 -9.80
CA ASP A 362 7.77 4.26 -10.51
C ASP A 362 8.38 2.86 -10.72
N ALA A 363 8.27 1.94 -9.75
CA ALA A 363 8.69 0.56 -9.92
C ALA A 363 7.81 -0.19 -10.95
N CYS A 364 6.49 -0.05 -10.88
CA CYS A 364 5.57 -0.64 -11.87
C CYS A 364 5.88 -0.16 -13.30
N ASP A 365 6.10 1.15 -13.49
CA ASP A 365 6.52 1.74 -14.77
C ASP A 365 7.81 1.11 -15.32
N ARG A 366 8.82 0.95 -14.44
CA ARG A 366 10.19 0.55 -14.80
C ARG A 366 10.35 -0.94 -15.06
N GLU A 367 9.69 -1.78 -14.25
CA GLU A 367 9.75 -3.23 -14.36
C GLU A 367 8.66 -3.80 -15.30
N GLY A 368 7.79 -2.94 -15.84
CA GLY A 368 6.73 -3.35 -16.77
C GLY A 368 5.62 -4.12 -16.07
N MET A 369 5.11 -3.59 -14.97
CA MET A 369 3.92 -4.08 -14.31
C MET A 369 2.76 -3.16 -14.69
N CYS A 370 1.68 -3.71 -15.26
CA CYS A 370 0.42 -2.98 -15.36
C CYS A 370 -0.18 -2.80 -13.96
N MET A 371 -0.87 -1.69 -13.73
CA MET A 371 -1.51 -1.43 -12.45
C MET A 371 -2.98 -1.02 -12.63
N LEU A 372 -3.83 -1.58 -11.77
CA LEU A 372 -5.08 -0.95 -11.36
C LEU A 372 -4.78 -0.20 -10.06
N ASN A 373 -4.92 1.13 -10.11
CA ASN A 373 -4.74 2.01 -8.96
C ASN A 373 -6.13 2.36 -8.39
N GLU A 374 -6.30 2.23 -7.08
CA GLU A 374 -7.63 2.13 -6.45
C GLU A 374 -7.92 3.26 -5.45
N GLY A 375 -9.13 3.79 -5.53
CA GLY A 375 -9.68 4.77 -4.59
C GLY A 375 -10.06 4.16 -3.25
N ILE A 376 -10.29 5.04 -2.28
CA ILE A 376 -10.44 4.72 -0.86
C ILE A 376 -11.88 4.41 -0.40
N PHE A 377 -12.87 4.34 -1.31
CA PHE A 377 -14.22 3.95 -0.93
C PHE A 377 -14.31 2.41 -0.84
N TRP A 378 -13.90 1.88 0.31
CA TRP A 378 -13.93 0.45 0.59
C TRP A 378 -15.08 0.08 1.53
N GLY A 379 -15.74 -1.04 1.26
CA GLY A 379 -16.86 -1.53 2.06
C GLY A 379 -16.64 -2.76 2.93
N MET A 380 -15.56 -3.55 2.79
CA MET A 380 -15.42 -4.80 3.57
C MET A 380 -15.30 -4.49 5.08
N GLY A 381 -16.42 -4.58 5.79
CA GLY A 381 -16.60 -4.12 7.16
C GLY A 381 -17.73 -4.86 7.84
N GLY A 382 -17.78 -4.75 9.17
CA GLY A 382 -18.79 -5.41 9.99
C GLY A 382 -20.05 -4.57 10.13
N PHE A 383 -21.22 -5.21 10.05
CA PHE A 383 -22.46 -4.54 10.42
C PHE A 383 -22.59 -4.49 11.94
N LYS A 384 -22.57 -3.24 12.44
CA LYS A 384 -22.82 -2.84 13.83
C LYS A 384 -24.04 -1.93 13.87
N GLU A 385 -24.72 -1.88 15.01
CA GLU A 385 -25.74 -0.88 15.32
C GLU A 385 -25.12 0.52 15.41
N HIS A 386 -23.84 0.60 15.83
CA HIS A 386 -23.12 1.87 15.95
C HIS A 386 -21.75 1.85 15.27
N ASP A 387 -21.62 2.60 14.17
CA ASP A 387 -20.35 2.82 13.49
C ASP A 387 -19.42 3.69 14.37
N ARG A 388 -18.32 3.10 14.85
CA ARG A 388 -17.36 3.74 15.78
C ARG A 388 -15.87 3.46 15.51
N TYR A 389 -15.58 2.45 14.70
CA TYR A 389 -14.23 1.95 14.38
C TYR A 389 -14.25 1.32 12.98
N TRP A 390 -13.09 0.90 12.45
CA TRP A 390 -12.93 0.45 11.05
C TRP A 390 -13.74 -0.80 10.64
N ASN A 391 -14.33 -1.54 11.59
CA ASN A 391 -15.27 -2.62 11.28
C ASN A 391 -16.73 -2.15 11.36
N CYS A 392 -17.11 -1.28 10.41
CA CYS A 392 -18.40 -0.58 10.32
C CYS A 392 -19.04 -0.64 8.92
N ASP A 393 -20.21 -0.01 8.73
CA ASP A 393 -20.84 0.17 7.41
C ASP A 393 -19.98 1.06 6.49
N ALA A 394 -19.88 0.71 5.20
CA ALA A 394 -19.09 1.44 4.20
C ALA A 394 -19.53 2.91 4.05
N TYR A 395 -20.85 3.14 4.15
CA TYR A 395 -21.48 4.43 3.87
C TYR A 395 -22.10 5.02 5.14
N PRO A 396 -22.08 6.35 5.36
CA PRO A 396 -22.59 6.94 6.58
C PRO A 396 -24.09 6.66 6.84
N THR A 397 -24.34 5.90 7.89
CA THR A 397 -25.66 5.67 8.50
C THR A 397 -26.36 7.01 8.76
N ASP A 398 -25.67 7.89 9.49
CA ASP A 398 -26.13 9.19 9.92
C ASP A 398 -26.08 10.18 8.75
N GLU A 399 -27.25 10.65 8.33
CA GLU A 399 -27.40 11.57 7.19
C GLU A 399 -26.51 12.81 7.28
N LYS A 400 -26.36 13.35 8.50
CA LYS A 400 -25.53 14.51 8.86
C LYS A 400 -24.04 14.39 8.46
N ASP A 401 -23.54 13.17 8.26
CA ASP A 401 -22.13 12.88 7.98
C ASP A 401 -21.90 12.54 6.49
N ARG A 402 -22.96 12.24 5.73
CA ARG A 402 -22.91 11.81 4.32
C ARG A 402 -22.20 12.83 3.43
N ALA A 403 -22.66 14.08 3.40
CA ALA A 403 -22.12 15.10 2.51
C ALA A 403 -20.61 15.36 2.70
N ALA A 404 -20.12 15.28 3.95
CA ALA A 404 -18.70 15.45 4.25
C ALA A 404 -17.86 14.22 3.85
N PHE A 405 -18.39 13.01 4.06
CA PHE A 405 -17.79 11.77 3.58
C PHE A 405 -17.73 11.71 2.05
N GLU A 406 -18.79 12.12 1.36
CA GLU A 406 -18.83 12.20 -0.11
C GLU A 406 -17.73 13.13 -0.64
N GLU A 407 -17.58 14.36 -0.12
CA GLU A 407 -16.49 15.24 -0.56
C GLU A 407 -15.11 14.70 -0.13
N SER A 408 -14.98 14.01 1.00
CA SER A 408 -13.72 13.33 1.36
C SER A 408 -13.33 12.24 0.34
N CYS A 409 -14.32 11.55 -0.24
CA CYS A 409 -14.12 10.62 -1.35
C CYS A 409 -13.75 11.35 -2.65
N MET A 410 -14.48 12.40 -3.02
CA MET A 410 -14.22 13.20 -4.22
C MET A 410 -12.82 13.86 -4.16
N ARG A 411 -12.42 14.40 -3.00
CA ARG A 411 -11.08 14.95 -2.76
C ARG A 411 -9.99 13.90 -2.93
N GLN A 412 -10.09 12.74 -2.30
CA GLN A 412 -9.04 11.72 -2.39
C GLN A 412 -8.94 11.06 -3.78
N VAL A 413 -10.06 10.91 -4.51
CA VAL A 413 -10.02 10.48 -5.93
C VAL A 413 -9.43 11.57 -6.84
N ARG A 414 -9.76 12.85 -6.60
CA ARG A 414 -9.14 14.00 -7.31
C ARG A 414 -7.63 14.04 -7.09
N GLU A 415 -7.19 13.89 -5.85
CA GLU A 415 -5.78 13.80 -5.47
C GLU A 415 -5.10 12.60 -6.12
N MET A 416 -5.67 11.39 -6.05
CA MET A 416 -5.15 10.19 -6.71
C MET A 416 -4.91 10.41 -8.21
N VAL A 417 -5.91 10.86 -8.96
CA VAL A 417 -5.78 10.99 -10.42
C VAL A 417 -4.78 12.08 -10.78
N LEU A 418 -4.84 13.25 -10.13
CA LEU A 418 -3.88 14.34 -10.39
C LEU A 418 -2.44 13.93 -10.07
N GLN A 419 -2.22 13.22 -8.97
CA GLN A 419 -0.88 12.77 -8.56
C GLN A 419 -0.29 11.75 -9.52
N PHE A 420 -1.10 10.82 -10.05
CA PHE A 420 -0.59 9.60 -10.68
C PHE A 420 -0.89 9.43 -12.18
N ARG A 421 -1.71 10.28 -12.82
CA ARG A 421 -2.11 10.16 -14.25
C ARG A 421 -0.96 10.14 -15.27
N ASN A 422 0.26 10.49 -14.89
CA ASN A 422 1.44 10.44 -15.77
C ASN A 422 2.09 9.03 -15.85
N HIS A 423 1.83 8.13 -14.90
CA HIS A 423 2.45 6.78 -14.88
C HIS A 423 1.91 5.87 -16.01
N PRO A 424 2.71 5.45 -17.00
CA PRO A 424 2.26 4.54 -18.06
C PRO A 424 1.79 3.17 -17.58
N SER A 425 2.25 2.71 -16.40
CA SER A 425 1.84 1.45 -15.77
C SER A 425 0.35 1.40 -15.41
N ILE A 426 -0.25 2.51 -14.97
CA ILE A 426 -1.68 2.55 -14.68
C ILE A 426 -2.44 2.33 -15.98
N VAL A 427 -3.22 1.24 -16.04
CA VAL A 427 -4.05 0.86 -17.19
C VAL A 427 -5.54 0.83 -16.87
N ILE A 428 -5.91 0.80 -15.59
CA ILE A 428 -7.29 0.88 -15.10
C ILE A 428 -7.29 1.78 -13.86
N TRP A 429 -8.29 2.65 -13.72
CA TRP A 429 -8.63 3.28 -12.45
C TRP A 429 -9.75 2.50 -11.76
N SER A 430 -9.62 2.27 -10.46
CA SER A 430 -10.75 1.85 -9.63
C SER A 430 -11.07 2.94 -8.63
N ILE A 431 -12.36 3.15 -8.35
CA ILE A 431 -12.84 4.16 -7.40
C ILE A 431 -13.16 3.59 -6.00
N SER A 432 -13.22 2.27 -5.88
CA SER A 432 -13.73 1.55 -4.71
C SER A 432 -13.23 0.12 -4.63
N ASN A 433 -13.36 -0.51 -3.47
CA ASN A 433 -13.53 -1.97 -3.38
C ASN A 433 -14.83 -2.30 -2.65
N GLU A 434 -15.57 -3.29 -3.15
CA GLU A 434 -16.80 -3.84 -2.56
C GLU A 434 -17.78 -2.80 -1.98
N PRO A 435 -18.15 -1.76 -2.76
CA PRO A 435 -19.03 -0.69 -2.31
C PRO A 435 -20.48 -1.13 -2.03
N PHE A 436 -20.79 -2.42 -2.23
CA PHE A 436 -22.07 -3.03 -1.89
C PHE A 436 -22.20 -3.43 -0.41
N PHE A 437 -21.11 -3.48 0.38
CA PHE A 437 -21.15 -3.80 1.81
C PHE A 437 -21.71 -2.62 2.64
N THR A 438 -22.97 -2.30 2.40
CA THR A 438 -23.67 -1.18 3.02
C THR A 438 -25.18 -1.36 2.97
N ARG A 439 -25.87 -0.87 4.00
CA ARG A 439 -27.34 -0.77 3.99
C ARG A 439 -27.86 0.37 3.09
N HIS A 440 -26.97 1.23 2.60
CA HIS A 440 -27.26 2.41 1.79
C HIS A 440 -26.78 2.23 0.34
N ALA A 441 -27.02 1.05 -0.22
CA ALA A 441 -26.56 0.69 -1.56
C ALA A 441 -26.99 1.69 -2.67
N PRO A 442 -28.22 2.28 -2.68
CA PRO A 442 -28.58 3.31 -3.65
C PRO A 442 -27.71 4.57 -3.55
N GLU A 443 -27.46 5.06 -2.33
CA GLU A 443 -26.63 6.25 -2.09
C GLU A 443 -25.14 5.98 -2.39
N ALA A 444 -24.61 4.84 -1.95
CA ALA A 444 -23.27 4.39 -2.27
C ALA A 444 -23.05 4.24 -3.78
N ARG A 445 -24.05 3.72 -4.52
CA ARG A 445 -24.02 3.61 -5.97
C ARG A 445 -24.07 4.96 -6.68
N ALA A 446 -24.82 5.93 -6.11
CA ALA A 446 -24.83 7.31 -6.60
C ALA A 446 -23.46 8.00 -6.39
N LEU A 447 -22.83 7.83 -5.22
CA LEU A 447 -21.46 8.28 -4.96
C LEU A 447 -20.47 7.65 -5.95
N CYS A 448 -20.54 6.33 -6.19
CA CYS A 448 -19.69 5.67 -7.17
C CYS A 448 -19.83 6.29 -8.58
N GLY A 449 -21.04 6.68 -8.98
CA GLY A 449 -21.29 7.43 -10.22
C GLY A 449 -20.57 8.79 -10.27
N LYS A 450 -20.60 9.56 -9.17
CA LYS A 450 -19.89 10.85 -9.05
C LYS A 450 -18.36 10.66 -9.15
N LEU A 451 -17.80 9.67 -8.46
CA LEU A 451 -16.37 9.36 -8.49
C LEU A 451 -15.90 8.92 -9.89
N ILE A 452 -16.71 8.12 -10.59
CA ILE A 452 -16.44 7.69 -11.98
C ILE A 452 -16.45 8.87 -12.96
N ALA A 453 -17.40 9.81 -12.81
CA ALA A 453 -17.43 11.03 -13.62
C ALA A 453 -16.18 11.89 -13.38
N LEU A 454 -15.78 12.07 -12.12
CA LEU A 454 -14.58 12.81 -11.73
C LEU A 454 -13.28 12.21 -12.30
N VAL A 455 -13.13 10.88 -12.31
CA VAL A 455 -11.97 10.23 -12.95
C VAL A 455 -11.93 10.55 -14.46
N LYS A 456 -13.08 10.48 -15.14
CA LYS A 456 -13.17 10.76 -16.59
C LYS A 456 -12.96 12.24 -16.95
N GLU A 457 -13.24 13.15 -16.03
CA GLU A 457 -12.89 14.58 -16.15
C GLU A 457 -11.36 14.80 -16.06
N LEU A 458 -10.72 14.18 -15.07
CA LEU A 458 -9.31 14.41 -14.74
C LEU A 458 -8.31 13.59 -15.57
N ASP A 459 -8.72 12.42 -16.05
CA ASP A 459 -7.97 11.54 -16.95
C ASP A 459 -8.90 10.66 -17.82
N PRO A 460 -9.40 11.17 -18.97
CA PRO A 460 -10.17 10.37 -19.93
C PRO A 460 -9.32 9.36 -20.73
N THR A 461 -8.01 9.21 -20.43
CA THR A 461 -7.10 8.35 -21.23
C THR A 461 -7.02 6.90 -20.77
N ARG A 462 -7.79 6.53 -19.74
CA ARG A 462 -7.81 5.20 -19.11
C ARG A 462 -9.25 4.78 -18.74
N PRO A 463 -9.62 3.49 -18.83
CA PRO A 463 -10.90 2.99 -18.35
C PRO A 463 -11.01 3.09 -16.81
N VAL A 464 -12.24 3.25 -16.30
CA VAL A 464 -12.53 3.30 -14.86
C VAL A 464 -13.65 2.33 -14.45
N CYS A 465 -13.53 1.72 -13.28
CA CYS A 465 -14.52 0.80 -12.70
C CYS A 465 -14.79 1.05 -11.21
N ALA A 466 -15.84 0.41 -10.69
CA ALA A 466 -15.99 0.14 -9.26
C ALA A 466 -15.43 -1.27 -8.98
N GLY A 467 -14.32 -1.37 -8.24
CA GLY A 467 -13.73 -2.64 -7.82
C GLY A 467 -14.67 -3.41 -6.89
N GLY A 468 -14.67 -4.75 -6.98
CA GLY A 468 -15.58 -5.60 -6.21
C GLY A 468 -17.06 -5.28 -6.45
N GLY A 469 -17.48 -5.14 -7.72
CA GLY A 469 -18.81 -4.69 -8.09
C GLY A 469 -19.89 -5.78 -8.15
N GLN A 470 -19.63 -7.02 -7.69
CA GLN A 470 -20.45 -8.20 -8.02
C GLN A 470 -21.92 -8.22 -7.53
N ARG A 471 -22.35 -7.25 -6.72
CA ARG A 471 -23.72 -7.15 -6.16
C ARG A 471 -24.28 -5.73 -6.39
N GLY A 472 -25.58 -5.52 -6.18
CA GLY A 472 -26.22 -4.19 -6.16
C GLY A 472 -26.11 -3.35 -7.46
N ASP A 473 -25.97 -3.99 -8.63
CA ASP A 473 -25.73 -3.34 -9.93
C ASP A 473 -24.54 -2.35 -9.96
N PHE A 474 -23.53 -2.55 -9.08
CA PHE A 474 -22.27 -1.81 -9.13
C PHE A 474 -21.40 -2.26 -10.33
N ASP A 475 -21.48 -3.53 -10.75
CA ASP A 475 -20.84 -4.07 -11.95
C ASP A 475 -21.27 -3.36 -13.26
N LYS A 476 -22.43 -2.71 -13.26
CA LYS A 476 -22.96 -1.90 -14.37
C LYS A 476 -22.30 -0.52 -14.46
N LEU A 477 -21.59 -0.06 -13.43
CA LEU A 477 -20.93 1.25 -13.39
C LEU A 477 -19.59 1.23 -14.12
N GLY A 478 -19.23 2.36 -14.76
CA GLY A 478 -17.93 2.51 -15.43
C GLY A 478 -17.78 1.65 -16.68
N ASP A 479 -16.55 1.58 -17.19
CA ASP A 479 -16.21 1.01 -18.50
C ASP A 479 -16.13 -0.52 -18.50
N MET A 480 -16.04 -1.13 -17.31
CA MET A 480 -15.92 -2.58 -17.13
C MET A 480 -16.51 -3.02 -15.78
N ALA A 481 -16.96 -4.26 -15.71
CA ALA A 481 -17.29 -4.91 -14.44
C ALA A 481 -16.02 -5.46 -13.76
N ALA A 482 -15.88 -5.26 -12.46
CA ALA A 482 -14.84 -5.86 -11.64
C ALA A 482 -15.48 -6.80 -10.61
N PHE A 483 -14.93 -8.00 -10.44
CA PHE A 483 -15.51 -9.06 -9.62
C PHE A 483 -14.50 -9.66 -8.65
N ASN A 484 -14.88 -9.81 -7.39
CA ASN A 484 -14.11 -10.56 -6.40
C ASN A 484 -14.78 -11.92 -6.12
N GLY A 485 -13.99 -12.92 -5.70
CA GLY A 485 -14.48 -14.17 -5.10
C GLY A 485 -15.56 -14.91 -5.91
N ASP A 486 -16.75 -15.05 -5.33
CA ASP A 486 -17.94 -15.66 -5.94
C ASP A 486 -18.39 -14.97 -7.23
N GLY A 487 -18.17 -13.65 -7.32
CA GLY A 487 -18.37 -12.86 -8.53
C GLY A 487 -17.55 -13.35 -9.73
N SER A 488 -16.48 -14.12 -9.52
CA SER A 488 -15.68 -14.71 -10.61
C SER A 488 -16.47 -15.66 -11.52
N HIS A 489 -17.61 -16.19 -11.05
CA HIS A 489 -18.54 -16.97 -11.87
C HIS A 489 -19.37 -16.12 -12.84
N VAL A 490 -19.51 -14.80 -12.63
CA VAL A 490 -20.35 -13.93 -13.47
C VAL A 490 -19.75 -13.79 -14.87
N LYS A 491 -20.59 -14.05 -15.88
CA LYS A 491 -20.22 -14.01 -17.30
C LYS A 491 -20.85 -12.77 -17.95
N THR A 492 -20.07 -11.95 -18.66
CA THR A 492 -20.49 -10.63 -19.17
C THR A 492 -20.30 -10.49 -20.70
N PRO A 493 -20.91 -11.35 -21.54
CA PRO A 493 -20.84 -11.18 -22.99
C PRO A 493 -21.33 -9.78 -23.38
N GLY A 494 -20.55 -9.06 -24.19
CA GLY A 494 -20.86 -7.68 -24.60
C GLY A 494 -20.41 -6.58 -23.63
N ARG A 495 -19.88 -6.89 -22.43
CA ARG A 495 -19.30 -5.90 -21.49
C ARG A 495 -17.92 -6.37 -20.98
N PRO A 496 -16.85 -5.57 -21.09
CA PRO A 496 -15.55 -5.95 -20.55
C PRO A 496 -15.63 -6.23 -19.05
N SER A 497 -14.88 -7.21 -18.55
CA SER A 497 -14.78 -7.48 -17.11
C SER A 497 -13.42 -8.01 -16.66
N MET A 498 -13.21 -8.08 -15.35
CA MET A 498 -12.00 -8.64 -14.73
C MET A 498 -12.35 -9.32 -13.41
N VAL A 499 -11.65 -10.40 -13.06
CA VAL A 499 -11.67 -10.93 -11.70
C VAL A 499 -10.62 -10.18 -10.88
N THR A 500 -11.03 -9.13 -10.18
CA THR A 500 -10.11 -8.30 -9.39
C THR A 500 -9.54 -9.02 -8.17
N GLU A 501 -10.23 -10.04 -7.65
CA GLU A 501 -9.74 -10.89 -6.55
C GLU A 501 -10.18 -12.35 -6.74
N TYR A 502 -9.27 -13.29 -6.51
CA TYR A 502 -9.59 -14.72 -6.39
C TYR A 502 -8.73 -15.43 -5.35
N GLY A 503 -9.20 -16.58 -4.88
CA GLY A 503 -8.42 -17.50 -4.07
C GLY A 503 -8.63 -17.36 -2.58
N SER A 504 -8.13 -16.27 -1.99
CA SER A 504 -8.29 -15.95 -0.56
C SER A 504 -7.92 -17.12 0.36
N VAL A 505 -6.76 -17.75 0.10
CA VAL A 505 -6.32 -18.99 0.76
C VAL A 505 -5.28 -18.67 1.84
N SER A 506 -5.73 -18.60 3.10
CA SER A 506 -4.84 -18.37 4.25
C SER A 506 -3.87 -19.53 4.47
N CYS A 507 -2.57 -19.24 4.56
CA CYS A 507 -1.55 -20.22 4.95
C CYS A 507 -0.29 -19.60 5.58
N ARG A 508 0.26 -20.23 6.62
CA ARG A 508 1.61 -19.92 7.13
C ARG A 508 2.66 -20.54 6.19
N ARG A 509 3.80 -19.86 6.00
CA ARG A 509 4.97 -20.41 5.28
C ARG A 509 5.38 -21.78 5.91
N PRO A 510 5.88 -22.76 5.15
CA PRO A 510 6.11 -22.80 3.69
C PRO A 510 4.83 -22.92 2.84
N GLY A 511 3.68 -23.28 3.43
CA GLY A 511 2.43 -23.48 2.70
C GLY A 511 2.44 -24.67 1.72
N ALA A 512 1.42 -24.72 0.87
CA ALA A 512 1.25 -25.71 -0.18
C ALA A 512 1.85 -25.24 -1.52
N TYR A 513 2.33 -26.18 -2.34
CA TYR A 513 2.75 -25.91 -3.72
C TYR A 513 1.52 -26.02 -4.65
N ALA A 514 0.68 -24.99 -4.63
CA ALA A 514 -0.60 -24.93 -5.33
C ALA A 514 -0.96 -23.47 -5.66
N PRO A 515 -1.81 -23.22 -6.68
CA PRO A 515 -2.24 -21.87 -7.06
C PRO A 515 -3.21 -21.25 -6.05
N GLY A 516 -4.04 -22.08 -5.40
CA GLY A 516 -5.10 -21.61 -4.50
C GLY A 516 -6.24 -20.87 -5.23
N TRP A 517 -6.74 -21.39 -6.36
CA TRP A 517 -7.72 -20.70 -7.22
C TRP A 517 -9.04 -20.26 -6.56
N GLY A 518 -9.42 -20.81 -5.41
CA GLY A 518 -10.72 -20.54 -4.78
C GLY A 518 -11.87 -20.87 -5.73
N ASP A 519 -12.83 -19.97 -5.85
CA ASP A 519 -14.02 -20.09 -6.70
C ASP A 519 -13.68 -20.27 -8.19
N MET A 520 -12.55 -19.73 -8.65
CA MET A 520 -12.09 -19.91 -10.04
C MET A 520 -11.66 -21.35 -10.36
N ALA A 521 -11.58 -22.27 -9.40
CA ALA A 521 -11.04 -23.61 -9.61
C ALA A 521 -11.73 -24.39 -10.75
N ALA A 522 -13.05 -24.28 -10.91
CA ALA A 522 -13.79 -24.96 -11.97
C ALA A 522 -13.49 -24.37 -13.36
N ASP A 523 -13.59 -23.04 -13.52
CA ASP A 523 -13.20 -22.33 -14.75
C ASP A 523 -11.74 -22.67 -15.13
N LYS A 524 -10.83 -22.73 -14.14
CA LYS A 524 -9.40 -23.05 -14.34
C LYS A 524 -9.15 -24.48 -14.77
N GLN A 525 -9.80 -25.47 -14.14
CA GLN A 525 -9.68 -26.88 -14.50
C GLN A 525 -10.26 -27.17 -15.90
N ALA A 526 -11.27 -26.42 -16.32
CA ALA A 526 -11.82 -26.47 -17.67
C ALA A 526 -10.97 -25.70 -18.72
N GLY A 527 -9.89 -25.03 -18.33
CA GLY A 527 -9.10 -24.17 -19.22
C GLY A 527 -9.86 -22.94 -19.73
N ALA A 528 -10.94 -22.53 -19.06
CA ALA A 528 -11.85 -21.50 -19.53
C ALA A 528 -11.21 -20.11 -19.51
N ARG A 529 -11.26 -19.42 -20.66
CA ARG A 529 -10.80 -18.05 -20.81
C ARG A 529 -11.76 -17.27 -21.69
N TYR A 530 -12.43 -16.29 -21.10
CA TYR A 530 -13.51 -15.55 -21.75
C TYR A 530 -12.97 -14.33 -22.52
N PRO A 531 -13.42 -14.05 -23.77
CA PRO A 531 -12.87 -12.95 -24.55
C PRO A 531 -13.13 -11.56 -23.95
N TRP A 532 -14.25 -11.37 -23.24
CA TRP A 532 -14.56 -10.14 -22.50
C TRP A 532 -13.76 -9.97 -21.20
N ARG A 533 -13.09 -11.02 -20.70
CA ARG A 533 -12.40 -11.00 -19.40
C ARG A 533 -10.95 -10.55 -19.61
N ALA A 534 -10.65 -9.31 -19.25
CA ALA A 534 -9.35 -8.66 -19.45
C ALA A 534 -8.23 -9.26 -18.57
N GLY A 535 -8.57 -9.88 -17.44
CA GLY A 535 -7.57 -10.41 -16.51
C GLY A 535 -8.13 -11.06 -15.25
N GLU A 536 -7.21 -11.32 -14.33
CA GLU A 536 -7.42 -11.93 -13.01
C GLU A 536 -6.29 -11.54 -12.03
N ALA A 537 -6.59 -11.31 -10.75
CA ALA A 537 -5.58 -11.08 -9.72
C ALA A 537 -5.80 -11.88 -8.43
N VAL A 538 -4.76 -12.56 -7.93
CA VAL A 538 -4.84 -13.38 -6.70
C VAL A 538 -4.99 -12.51 -5.46
N TRP A 539 -5.80 -12.95 -4.50
CA TRP A 539 -5.80 -12.45 -3.13
C TRP A 539 -4.96 -13.41 -2.24
N CYS A 540 -3.73 -13.06 -1.86
CA CYS A 540 -3.00 -11.82 -2.17
C CYS A 540 -1.51 -12.08 -2.46
N GLY A 541 -0.77 -11.04 -2.88
CA GLY A 541 0.65 -11.13 -3.22
C GLY A 541 1.53 -11.38 -1.98
N PHE A 542 1.21 -10.71 -0.88
CA PHE A 542 1.97 -10.69 0.36
C PHE A 542 1.03 -10.81 1.54
N ASP A 543 1.46 -11.48 2.62
CA ASP A 543 0.82 -11.31 3.92
C ASP A 543 0.90 -9.84 4.35
N HIS A 544 -0.04 -9.37 5.15
CA HIS A 544 -0.23 -7.96 5.48
C HIS A 544 -0.82 -7.73 6.87
N GLY A 545 -0.74 -6.49 7.34
CA GLY A 545 -1.48 -5.99 8.49
C GLY A 545 -3.00 -6.00 8.24
N SER A 546 -3.76 -6.38 9.26
CA SER A 546 -5.15 -6.83 9.16
C SER A 546 -5.79 -6.69 10.55
N ILE A 547 -7.03 -6.20 10.64
CA ILE A 547 -7.72 -6.01 11.94
C ILE A 547 -8.52 -7.24 12.36
N TRP A 548 -8.84 -8.12 11.41
CA TRP A 548 -9.55 -9.35 11.70
C TRP A 548 -8.54 -10.48 11.98
N PRO A 549 -8.71 -11.26 13.07
CA PRO A 549 -7.71 -12.25 13.48
C PRO A 549 -7.31 -13.23 12.35
N SER A 550 -6.03 -13.20 11.99
CA SER A 550 -5.42 -14.00 10.90
C SER A 550 -5.85 -13.66 9.46
N GLY A 551 -6.58 -12.57 9.22
CA GLY A 551 -7.08 -12.21 7.89
C GLY A 551 -5.97 -12.02 6.86
N GLY A 552 -4.98 -11.18 7.18
CA GLY A 552 -3.82 -10.90 6.32
C GLY A 552 -2.79 -12.02 6.13
N ARG A 553 -3.17 -13.30 6.25
CA ARG A 553 -2.28 -14.47 6.04
C ARG A 553 -2.48 -15.19 4.70
N MET A 554 -3.09 -14.51 3.72
CA MET A 554 -3.45 -15.04 2.39
C MET A 554 -2.38 -14.80 1.30
N GLY A 555 -1.21 -14.27 1.67
CA GLY A 555 -0.14 -13.96 0.72
C GLY A 555 0.48 -15.20 0.08
N ILE A 556 0.86 -15.12 -1.19
CA ILE A 556 1.77 -16.10 -1.81
C ILE A 556 3.23 -15.89 -1.37
N VAL A 557 3.57 -14.70 -0.89
CA VAL A 557 4.81 -14.35 -0.15
C VAL A 557 4.44 -14.08 1.31
N ASP A 558 5.32 -14.40 2.26
CA ASP A 558 5.09 -14.09 3.68
C ASP A 558 5.38 -12.62 4.03
N TYR A 559 5.04 -12.24 5.27
CA TYR A 559 5.13 -10.85 5.73
C TYR A 559 6.57 -10.31 5.74
N PHE A 560 7.54 -11.20 5.92
CA PHE A 560 8.99 -10.98 5.89
C PHE A 560 9.56 -11.05 4.47
N ARG A 561 8.70 -10.95 3.44
CA ARG A 561 9.05 -10.97 2.01
C ARG A 561 9.79 -12.26 1.59
N ILE A 562 9.52 -13.38 2.28
CA ILE A 562 10.02 -14.71 1.92
C ILE A 562 8.92 -15.47 1.15
N PRO A 563 9.15 -15.86 -0.12
CA PRO A 563 8.17 -16.59 -0.92
C PRO A 563 7.69 -17.90 -0.28
N LYS A 564 6.36 -18.10 -0.20
CA LYS A 564 5.75 -19.39 0.15
C LYS A 564 5.75 -20.30 -1.10
N ARG A 565 5.47 -21.60 -0.93
CA ARG A 565 5.45 -22.57 -2.04
C ARG A 565 4.47 -22.19 -3.17
N ALA A 566 3.39 -21.47 -2.89
CA ALA A 566 2.47 -20.95 -3.90
C ALA A 566 3.14 -19.98 -4.89
N TRP A 567 4.02 -19.09 -4.43
CA TRP A 567 4.79 -18.19 -5.32
C TRP A 567 5.68 -18.96 -6.29
N TYR A 568 6.31 -20.05 -5.83
CA TYR A 568 7.10 -20.92 -6.70
C TYR A 568 6.23 -21.72 -7.68
N TRP A 569 4.97 -22.03 -7.32
CA TRP A 569 4.01 -22.63 -8.25
C TRP A 569 3.73 -21.65 -9.41
N TYR A 570 3.39 -20.39 -9.11
CA TYR A 570 3.16 -19.36 -10.13
C TYR A 570 4.41 -19.13 -11.00
N ARG A 571 5.61 -19.07 -10.39
CA ARG A 571 6.87 -18.95 -11.16
C ARG A 571 7.09 -20.12 -12.11
N ASN A 572 6.79 -21.35 -11.68
CA ASN A 572 6.92 -22.51 -12.55
C ASN A 572 5.89 -22.46 -13.69
N GLU A 573 4.63 -22.17 -13.39
CA GLU A 573 3.55 -22.09 -14.39
C GLU A 573 3.81 -21.00 -15.44
N PHE A 574 4.15 -19.77 -15.01
CA PHE A 574 4.22 -18.61 -15.91
C PHE A 574 5.61 -18.38 -16.53
N LYS A 575 6.68 -19.00 -16.00
CA LYS A 575 8.05 -18.87 -16.55
C LYS A 575 8.76 -20.19 -16.87
N ASN A 576 8.17 -21.35 -16.56
CA ASN A 576 8.83 -22.66 -16.65
C ASN A 576 10.13 -22.76 -15.81
N ILE A 577 10.19 -22.03 -14.69
CA ILE A 577 11.34 -22.07 -13.76
C ILE A 577 10.96 -22.89 -12.51
N PRO A 578 11.48 -24.12 -12.34
CA PRO A 578 11.06 -25.03 -11.27
C PRO A 578 11.36 -24.49 -9.86
N PRO A 579 10.70 -25.02 -8.82
CA PRO A 579 11.04 -24.74 -7.43
C PRO A 579 12.46 -25.22 -7.09
N PRO A 580 13.11 -24.64 -6.06
CA PRO A 580 14.32 -25.20 -5.49
C PRO A 580 14.05 -26.53 -4.78
N GLU A 581 15.11 -27.29 -4.46
CA GLU A 581 15.03 -28.35 -3.45
C GLU A 581 14.59 -27.72 -2.11
N TRP A 582 13.52 -28.25 -1.51
CA TRP A 582 13.03 -27.73 -0.22
C TRP A 582 13.98 -28.14 0.92
N PRO A 583 14.18 -27.27 1.93
CA PRO A 583 14.91 -27.67 3.13
C PRO A 583 14.15 -28.80 3.84
N VAL A 584 14.92 -29.70 4.46
CA VAL A 584 14.43 -30.84 5.28
C VAL A 584 15.10 -30.77 6.65
N GLU A 585 14.49 -31.39 7.66
CA GLU A 585 15.08 -31.47 9.01
C GLU A 585 16.46 -32.17 8.96
N GLY A 586 17.41 -31.64 9.72
CA GLY A 586 18.75 -32.20 9.87
C GLY A 586 19.35 -31.86 11.23
N THR A 587 20.67 -31.75 11.31
CA THR A 587 21.39 -31.33 12.53
C THR A 587 21.91 -29.91 12.38
N PRO A 588 21.36 -28.92 13.11
CA PRO A 588 21.90 -27.56 13.11
C PRO A 588 23.34 -27.50 13.62
N ALA A 589 24.19 -26.77 12.92
CA ALA A 589 25.58 -26.51 13.33
C ALA A 589 25.98 -25.04 13.22
N GLN A 590 25.38 -24.29 12.30
CA GLN A 590 25.69 -22.88 12.08
C GLN A 590 24.45 -22.07 11.65
N VAL A 591 24.48 -20.76 11.90
CA VAL A 591 23.65 -19.78 11.18
C VAL A 591 24.50 -19.11 10.10
N LYS A 592 23.89 -18.71 8.99
CA LYS A 592 24.55 -17.97 7.90
C LYS A 592 23.75 -16.73 7.53
N LEU A 593 24.45 -15.62 7.27
CA LEU A 593 23.87 -14.35 6.85
C LEU A 593 24.09 -14.08 5.36
N THR A 594 23.02 -13.62 4.70
CA THR A 594 23.08 -13.04 3.37
C THR A 594 22.28 -11.73 3.32
N ALA A 595 22.43 -10.99 2.23
CA ALA A 595 21.67 -9.78 1.98
C ALA A 595 21.41 -9.63 0.48
N ASP A 596 20.30 -9.01 0.09
CA ASP A 596 19.96 -8.74 -1.31
C ASP A 596 21.00 -7.82 -2.00
N LYS A 597 21.58 -6.88 -1.25
CA LYS A 597 22.75 -6.08 -1.62
C LYS A 597 23.57 -5.70 -0.39
N LYS A 598 24.78 -5.15 -0.60
CA LYS A 598 25.73 -4.79 0.48
C LYS A 598 25.88 -3.29 0.74
N ALA A 599 24.99 -2.46 0.19
CA ALA A 599 25.04 -1.01 0.34
C ALA A 599 23.65 -0.37 0.38
N ILE A 600 23.52 0.72 1.14
CA ILE A 600 22.34 1.59 1.22
C ILE A 600 22.74 2.95 0.61
N SER A 601 22.03 3.42 -0.41
CA SER A 601 22.37 4.64 -1.14
C SER A 601 21.16 5.22 -1.91
N PRO A 602 20.59 6.36 -1.49
CA PRO A 602 21.01 7.21 -0.37
C PRO A 602 20.56 6.66 1.00
N ALA A 603 21.40 6.85 2.01
CA ALA A 603 21.08 6.53 3.41
C ALA A 603 20.24 7.66 4.04
N ASP A 604 19.00 7.83 3.56
CA ASP A 604 18.07 8.87 4.02
C ASP A 604 16.65 8.36 4.33
N GLY A 605 16.38 7.07 4.19
CA GLY A 605 15.07 6.45 4.38
C GLY A 605 14.37 5.98 3.11
N THR A 606 14.83 6.45 1.93
CA THR A 606 14.33 5.96 0.63
C THR A 606 14.90 4.58 0.26
N ASP A 607 16.04 4.19 0.85
CA ASP A 607 16.74 2.93 0.55
C ASP A 607 16.99 2.07 1.80
N ASP A 608 16.95 0.75 1.63
CA ASP A 608 17.19 -0.28 2.65
C ASP A 608 17.97 -1.48 2.10
N VAL A 609 18.24 -2.47 2.94
CA VAL A 609 18.78 -3.80 2.57
C VAL A 609 17.89 -4.88 3.18
N HIS A 610 17.57 -5.93 2.42
CA HIS A 610 16.91 -7.12 2.99
C HIS A 610 17.96 -8.11 3.48
N VAL A 611 18.06 -8.28 4.79
CA VAL A 611 19.00 -9.18 5.47
C VAL A 611 18.31 -10.50 5.75
N THR A 612 18.88 -11.60 5.27
CA THR A 612 18.34 -12.96 5.42
C THR A 612 19.28 -13.80 6.27
N VAL A 613 18.73 -14.53 7.24
CA VAL A 613 19.47 -15.49 8.07
C VAL A 613 18.94 -16.91 7.86
N LYS A 614 19.86 -17.87 7.74
CA LYS A 614 19.57 -19.28 7.47
C LYS A 614 20.21 -20.20 8.50
N VAL A 615 19.45 -21.17 8.97
CA VAL A 615 19.91 -22.31 9.79
C VAL A 615 20.52 -23.36 8.85
N ALA A 616 21.70 -23.86 9.19
CA ALA A 616 22.44 -24.76 8.33
C ALA A 616 23.19 -25.87 9.09
N ASP A 617 23.42 -26.97 8.38
CA ASP A 617 24.21 -28.11 8.85
C ASP A 617 25.73 -27.82 8.88
N ALA A 618 26.55 -28.81 9.20
CA ALA A 618 28.01 -28.67 9.25
C ALA A 618 28.65 -28.41 7.87
N SER A 619 28.07 -28.91 6.77
CA SER A 619 28.49 -28.56 5.41
C SER A 619 28.09 -27.12 5.03
N GLY A 620 27.06 -26.60 5.71
CA GLY A 620 26.50 -25.28 5.51
C GLY A 620 25.39 -25.24 4.46
N ARG A 621 24.72 -26.38 4.19
CA ARG A 621 23.44 -26.48 3.47
C ARG A 621 22.30 -26.05 4.40
N GLN A 622 21.26 -25.39 3.85
CA GLN A 622 20.06 -25.02 4.61
C GLN A 622 19.27 -26.28 4.98
N ILE A 623 18.81 -26.32 6.24
CA ILE A 623 17.95 -27.35 6.82
C ILE A 623 16.66 -26.70 7.34
N ALA A 624 15.59 -27.47 7.54
CA ALA A 624 14.27 -26.93 7.88
C ALA A 624 14.12 -26.51 9.36
N ASN A 625 15.05 -26.96 10.22
CA ASN A 625 14.97 -26.82 11.67
C ASN A 625 14.77 -25.35 12.09
N ALA A 626 13.70 -25.09 12.83
CA ALA A 626 13.44 -23.78 13.41
C ALA A 626 14.13 -23.64 14.78
N VAL A 627 15.05 -22.68 14.92
CA VAL A 627 15.74 -22.34 16.18
C VAL A 627 15.71 -20.83 16.44
N PRO A 628 15.85 -20.35 17.69
CA PRO A 628 15.95 -18.93 17.98
C PRO A 628 17.24 -18.32 17.43
N VAL A 629 17.14 -17.20 16.71
CA VAL A 629 18.30 -16.50 16.12
C VAL A 629 18.21 -15.01 16.37
N THR A 630 19.24 -14.43 17.00
CA THR A 630 19.38 -12.99 17.20
C THR A 630 20.30 -12.40 16.13
N LEU A 631 19.87 -11.29 15.52
CA LEU A 631 20.73 -10.41 14.74
C LEU A 631 21.04 -9.15 15.54
N THR A 632 22.31 -8.76 15.59
CA THR A 632 22.79 -7.60 16.34
C THR A 632 23.72 -6.75 15.48
N VAL A 633 23.53 -5.43 15.54
CA VAL A 633 24.47 -4.42 15.04
C VAL A 633 25.63 -4.29 16.03
N GLU A 634 26.78 -4.90 15.73
CA GLU A 634 27.99 -4.79 16.56
C GLU A 634 28.65 -3.41 16.44
N SER A 635 28.45 -2.72 15.31
CA SER A 635 28.92 -1.35 15.09
C SER A 635 28.19 -0.68 13.93
N GLY A 636 28.05 0.65 13.99
CA GLY A 636 27.63 1.49 12.85
C GLY A 636 26.22 2.09 12.90
N PRO A 637 25.88 2.93 11.91
CA PRO A 637 24.64 3.74 11.87
C PRO A 637 23.39 3.01 11.37
N GLY A 638 23.46 1.70 11.13
CA GLY A 638 22.30 0.92 10.70
C GLY A 638 21.41 0.51 11.87
N GLU A 639 20.15 0.19 11.55
CA GLU A 639 19.15 -0.28 12.51
C GLU A 639 18.12 -1.25 11.90
N PHE A 640 17.66 -2.15 12.76
CA PHE A 640 16.47 -2.98 12.59
C PHE A 640 15.22 -2.19 13.05
N PRO A 641 13.99 -2.61 12.68
CA PRO A 641 12.78 -1.97 13.21
C PRO A 641 12.74 -1.98 14.75
N THR A 642 13.26 -3.03 15.38
CA THR A 642 13.37 -3.18 16.84
C THR A 642 14.58 -2.50 17.50
N GLY A 643 15.47 -1.85 16.74
CA GLY A 643 16.64 -1.12 17.28
C GLY A 643 17.98 -1.59 16.71
N LYS A 644 19.00 -1.73 17.56
CA LYS A 644 20.28 -2.38 17.23
C LYS A 644 20.18 -3.90 17.22
N SER A 645 19.12 -4.49 17.76
CA SER A 645 18.89 -5.94 17.77
C SER A 645 17.51 -6.35 17.25
N ILE A 646 17.40 -7.58 16.72
CA ILE A 646 16.14 -8.30 16.48
C ILE A 646 16.36 -9.79 16.77
N THR A 647 15.39 -10.46 17.40
CA THR A 647 15.45 -11.91 17.66
C THR A 647 14.26 -12.59 17.03
N PHE A 648 14.54 -13.51 16.09
CA PHE A 648 13.54 -14.42 15.56
C PHE A 648 13.39 -15.60 16.53
N THR A 649 12.16 -15.89 16.95
CA THR A 649 11.82 -17.00 17.86
C THR A 649 10.73 -17.87 17.20
N PRO A 650 11.00 -19.17 16.95
CA PRO A 650 10.03 -20.07 16.31
C PRO A 650 8.65 -20.06 16.98
N GLY A 651 7.60 -19.85 16.18
CA GLY A 651 6.23 -19.82 16.65
C GLY A 651 5.74 -18.50 17.27
N THR A 652 6.56 -17.44 17.23
CA THR A 652 6.16 -16.08 17.65
C THR A 652 5.84 -15.18 16.44
N ASP A 653 5.44 -13.93 16.69
CA ASP A 653 5.18 -12.94 15.64
C ASP A 653 6.47 -12.54 14.86
N ILE A 654 7.65 -12.70 15.49
CA ILE A 654 8.95 -12.53 14.86
C ILE A 654 9.52 -13.94 14.61
N ASP A 655 9.01 -14.59 13.58
CA ASP A 655 9.13 -16.04 13.39
C ASP A 655 10.42 -16.46 12.66
N LEU A 656 10.83 -17.72 12.84
CA LEU A 656 11.80 -18.40 11.97
C LEU A 656 11.22 -19.74 11.55
N ILE A 657 11.01 -19.91 10.25
CA ILE A 657 10.28 -21.03 9.65
C ILE A 657 11.15 -21.65 8.55
N ASP A 658 11.10 -22.97 8.35
CA ASP A 658 11.88 -23.72 7.35
C ASP A 658 13.41 -23.44 7.36
N GLY A 659 13.92 -23.08 8.55
CA GLY A 659 15.31 -22.69 8.76
C GLY A 659 15.67 -21.33 8.16
N CYS A 660 14.69 -20.46 7.87
CA CYS A 660 14.89 -19.17 7.23
C CYS A 660 14.07 -18.04 7.88
N ALA A 661 14.71 -16.90 8.10
CA ALA A 661 14.07 -15.64 8.46
C ALA A 661 14.76 -14.47 7.74
N ALA A 662 14.08 -13.33 7.61
CA ALA A 662 14.62 -12.14 6.96
C ALA A 662 14.02 -10.86 7.57
N ILE A 663 14.67 -9.72 7.37
CA ILE A 663 14.18 -8.42 7.82
C ILE A 663 14.80 -7.27 7.00
N GLU A 664 14.05 -6.17 6.83
CA GLU A 664 14.59 -4.94 6.27
C GLU A 664 15.47 -4.19 7.27
N PHE A 665 16.65 -3.81 6.80
CA PHE A 665 17.68 -3.11 7.55
C PHE A 665 17.94 -1.72 6.94
N ARG A 666 17.88 -0.67 7.76
CA ARG A 666 17.87 0.73 7.29
C ARG A 666 19.01 1.54 7.88
N SER A 667 19.30 2.69 7.30
CA SER A 667 20.29 3.62 7.85
C SER A 667 20.06 5.05 7.32
N TYR A 668 20.24 6.03 8.20
CA TYR A 668 20.02 7.44 7.91
C TYR A 668 21.30 8.29 7.88
N TYR A 669 22.47 7.65 8.02
CA TYR A 669 23.79 8.27 7.99
C TYR A 669 24.75 7.43 7.17
N ALA A 670 25.73 8.05 6.52
CA ALA A 670 26.79 7.33 5.82
C ALA A 670 27.78 6.69 6.81
N GLY A 671 28.23 5.48 6.51
CA GLY A 671 29.09 4.70 7.39
C GLY A 671 29.15 3.22 7.00
N LYS A 672 29.89 2.44 7.79
CA LYS A 672 29.91 0.97 7.73
C LYS A 672 29.13 0.43 8.92
N THR A 673 28.29 -0.56 8.69
CA THR A 673 27.56 -1.28 9.73
C THR A 673 27.92 -2.75 9.70
N VAL A 674 28.30 -3.33 10.84
CA VAL A 674 28.52 -4.77 11.00
C VAL A 674 27.31 -5.38 11.69
N ILE A 675 26.70 -6.37 11.03
CA ILE A 675 25.59 -7.18 11.55
C ILE A 675 26.12 -8.59 11.83
N LYS A 676 25.76 -9.15 12.97
CA LYS A 676 26.13 -10.51 13.38
C LYS A 676 24.89 -11.33 13.73
N ALA A 677 24.90 -12.60 13.35
CA ALA A 677 23.90 -13.59 13.76
C ALA A 677 24.46 -14.50 14.86
N SER A 678 23.64 -14.77 15.88
CA SER A 678 23.93 -15.73 16.94
C SER A 678 22.71 -16.60 17.25
N SER A 679 22.96 -17.85 17.64
CA SER A 679 21.97 -18.82 18.09
C SER A 679 22.62 -19.69 19.18
N PRO A 680 21.89 -20.09 20.25
CA PRO A 680 22.43 -20.99 21.26
C PRO A 680 23.00 -22.27 20.64
N GLY A 681 24.23 -22.63 21.02
CA GLY A 681 24.92 -23.84 20.55
C GLY A 681 25.41 -23.85 19.10
N LEU A 682 25.08 -22.85 18.27
CA LEU A 682 25.46 -22.81 16.85
C LEU A 682 26.60 -21.83 16.58
N LYS A 683 27.40 -22.13 15.56
CA LYS A 683 28.38 -21.18 15.01
C LYS A 683 27.66 -19.97 14.40
N GLY A 684 28.00 -18.78 14.89
CA GLY A 684 27.53 -17.50 14.34
C GLY A 684 28.24 -17.06 13.07
N ASP A 685 27.72 -16.00 12.44
CA ASP A 685 28.20 -15.43 11.18
C ASP A 685 28.02 -13.89 11.18
N SER A 686 28.69 -13.16 10.28
CA SER A 686 28.56 -11.69 10.20
C SER A 686 28.71 -11.11 8.78
N ILE A 687 28.03 -9.99 8.54
CA ILE A 687 28.08 -9.23 7.28
C ILE A 687 28.30 -7.74 7.53
N GLN A 688 28.89 -7.05 6.55
CA GLN A 688 29.07 -5.60 6.57
C GLN A 688 28.23 -4.93 5.48
N ILE A 689 27.37 -3.98 5.87
CA ILE A 689 26.59 -3.11 4.99
C ILE A 689 27.23 -1.72 4.95
N VAL A 690 27.23 -1.06 3.79
CA VAL A 690 27.86 0.27 3.60
C VAL A 690 26.82 1.32 3.19
N SER A 691 26.49 2.21 4.13
CA SER A 691 25.60 3.36 3.92
C SER A 691 26.34 4.52 3.25
N ARG A 692 25.74 5.16 2.23
CA ARG A 692 26.35 6.24 1.42
C ARG A 692 25.39 7.39 1.13
N ASN A 693 25.92 8.48 0.55
CA ASN A 693 25.15 9.64 0.06
C ASN A 693 24.25 10.30 1.12
N ALA A 694 24.76 10.34 2.35
CA ALA A 694 24.18 11.01 3.51
C ALA A 694 25.31 11.61 4.37
N PRO A 695 25.02 12.49 5.35
CA PRO A 695 26.02 12.94 6.32
C PRO A 695 26.66 11.74 7.04
N ALA A 696 27.97 11.81 7.29
CA ALA A 696 28.68 10.77 8.01
C ALA A 696 28.13 10.59 9.43
N TYR A 697 28.05 9.35 9.89
CA TYR A 697 27.77 9.03 11.27
C TYR A 697 28.95 9.44 12.18
N VAL A 698 28.64 10.12 13.28
CA VAL A 698 29.61 10.48 14.31
C VAL A 698 28.99 10.15 15.66
N ALA A 699 29.54 9.14 16.35
CA ALA A 699 29.01 8.69 17.64
C ALA A 699 28.91 9.84 18.65
N GLY A 700 27.79 9.92 19.38
CA GLY A 700 27.49 11.01 20.32
C GLY A 700 27.20 12.37 19.69
N ARG A 701 27.13 12.48 18.36
CA ARG A 701 26.70 13.69 17.62
C ARG A 701 25.60 13.43 16.58
N SER A 702 25.63 12.26 15.95
CA SER A 702 24.49 11.70 15.23
C SER A 702 23.39 11.31 16.22
N ALA A 703 22.15 11.20 15.73
CA ALA A 703 21.11 10.54 16.50
C ALA A 703 21.46 9.05 16.64
N GLU A 704 21.50 8.57 17.88
CA GLU A 704 21.76 7.17 18.19
C GLU A 704 20.47 6.35 18.08
N THR A 705 20.57 5.15 17.50
CA THR A 705 19.47 4.16 17.52
C THR A 705 19.14 3.80 18.95
N LYS A 706 17.87 3.96 19.34
CA LYS A 706 17.33 3.42 20.59
C LYS A 706 16.76 2.02 20.32
N GLU A 707 16.82 1.14 21.32
CA GLU A 707 16.05 -0.10 21.26
C GLU A 707 14.54 0.20 21.30
N ARG A 708 13.80 -0.53 20.48
CA ARG A 708 12.35 -0.45 20.29
C ARG A 708 11.79 -1.88 20.45
N PRO A 709 11.80 -2.46 21.67
CA PRO A 709 11.36 -3.84 21.87
C PRO A 709 9.90 -4.00 21.44
N TYR A 710 9.60 -5.04 20.66
CA TYR A 710 8.24 -5.31 20.22
C TYR A 710 7.35 -5.71 21.41
N ARG A 711 6.23 -5.00 21.55
CA ARG A 711 5.06 -5.42 22.33
C ARG A 711 3.88 -5.47 21.36
N ARG A 712 3.25 -6.62 21.21
CA ARG A 712 1.95 -6.75 20.53
C ARG A 712 0.96 -5.81 21.22
N PHE A 713 0.32 -4.92 20.46
CA PHE A 713 -0.67 -4.00 20.98
C PHE A 713 -2.01 -4.72 21.07
N SER A 714 -2.64 -4.72 22.24
CA SER A 714 -3.81 -5.57 22.51
C SER A 714 -5.14 -4.88 22.20
N ALA A 715 -6.18 -5.69 21.98
CA ALA A 715 -7.57 -5.22 21.91
C ALA A 715 -7.99 -4.43 23.16
N GLN A 716 -7.50 -4.79 24.35
CA GLN A 716 -7.76 -4.05 25.60
C GLN A 716 -7.16 -2.64 25.57
N GLU A 717 -5.94 -2.48 25.04
CA GLU A 717 -5.30 -1.16 24.89
C GLU A 717 -6.04 -0.30 23.86
N ARG A 718 -6.46 -0.90 22.74
CA ARG A 718 -7.28 -0.28 21.69
C ARG A 718 -8.63 0.21 22.26
N ASP A 719 -9.38 -0.66 22.93
CA ASP A 719 -10.71 -0.34 23.44
C ASP A 719 -10.63 0.73 24.55
N ALA A 720 -9.64 0.62 25.45
CA ALA A 720 -9.35 1.64 26.45
C ALA A 720 -8.85 2.97 25.87
N GLN A 721 -8.32 2.98 24.64
CA GLN A 721 -7.95 4.19 23.92
C GLN A 721 -9.18 4.81 23.21
N VAL A 722 -9.96 4.02 22.48
CA VAL A 722 -11.21 4.45 21.81
C VAL A 722 -12.19 5.08 22.81
N ALA A 723 -12.37 4.46 23.97
CA ALA A 723 -13.26 4.95 25.03
C ALA A 723 -12.90 6.36 25.55
N ARG A 724 -11.63 6.80 25.46
CA ARG A 724 -11.20 8.13 25.95
C ARG A 724 -11.68 9.29 25.08
N TYR A 725 -11.98 9.07 23.81
CA TYR A 725 -12.33 10.15 22.87
C TYR A 725 -13.81 10.56 22.91
N GLY A 726 -14.48 10.38 24.04
CA GLY A 726 -15.90 10.72 24.21
C GLY A 726 -16.88 9.72 23.57
N GLN A 727 -16.40 8.58 23.05
CA GLN A 727 -17.25 7.47 22.58
C GLN A 727 -17.73 6.56 23.73
N SER A 728 -17.80 7.08 24.95
CA SER A 728 -18.25 6.36 26.14
C SER A 728 -19.78 6.17 26.15
N GLY A 729 -20.27 5.25 25.33
CA GLY A 729 -21.69 4.88 25.24
C GLY A 729 -21.93 3.65 24.36
N THR A 730 -22.51 2.61 24.97
CA THR A 730 -23.05 1.35 24.40
C THR A 730 -22.16 0.45 23.52
N GLY A 731 -21.25 0.96 22.69
CA GLY A 731 -20.57 0.18 21.63
C GLY A 731 -19.28 -0.59 22.02
N ALA A 732 -18.77 -0.44 23.24
CA ALA A 732 -17.53 -1.11 23.64
C ALA A 732 -17.77 -2.61 23.90
N GLY A 733 -17.23 -3.48 23.03
CA GLY A 733 -17.52 -4.92 23.01
C GLY A 733 -18.65 -5.33 22.05
N GLU A 734 -19.16 -4.40 21.24
CA GLU A 734 -20.18 -4.69 20.23
C GLU A 734 -19.61 -5.58 19.11
N LYS A 735 -20.18 -6.78 18.96
CA LYS A 735 -19.80 -7.77 17.95
C LYS A 735 -20.46 -7.43 16.61
N ALA A 736 -19.72 -7.53 15.51
CA ALA A 736 -20.31 -7.45 14.18
C ALA A 736 -21.00 -8.76 13.79
N ASN A 737 -22.09 -8.69 13.02
CA ASN A 737 -22.66 -9.88 12.38
C ASN A 737 -21.78 -10.33 11.20
N LEU A 738 -21.19 -11.52 11.31
CA LEU A 738 -20.27 -12.09 10.32
C LEU A 738 -20.96 -12.74 9.10
N ALA A 739 -22.30 -12.82 9.08
CA ALA A 739 -23.06 -13.37 7.96
C ALA A 739 -23.51 -12.33 6.92
N ALA A 740 -23.74 -11.08 7.34
CA ALA A 740 -24.43 -10.10 6.51
C ALA A 740 -23.63 -9.70 5.26
N LEU A 741 -24.28 -9.78 4.09
CA LEU A 741 -23.77 -9.51 2.74
C LEU A 741 -22.53 -10.31 2.29
N ARG A 742 -22.08 -11.32 3.06
CA ARG A 742 -20.97 -12.22 2.72
C ARG A 742 -21.38 -13.36 1.77
N PRO A 743 -20.42 -14.02 1.08
CA PRO A 743 -20.72 -15.03 0.08
C PRO A 743 -21.53 -16.22 0.62
N CYS A 744 -22.73 -16.41 0.05
CA CYS A 744 -23.66 -17.48 0.44
C CYS A 744 -24.00 -18.41 -0.73
N SER A 745 -24.37 -19.65 -0.41
CA SER A 745 -24.65 -20.72 -1.36
C SER A 745 -25.64 -21.72 -0.78
N ALA A 746 -26.35 -22.47 -1.62
CA ALA A 746 -27.42 -23.36 -1.19
C ALA A 746 -27.57 -24.60 -2.09
N SER A 747 -28.30 -25.61 -1.61
CA SER A 747 -28.66 -26.82 -2.35
C SER A 747 -29.50 -26.54 -3.60
N SER A 748 -30.38 -25.53 -3.54
CA SER A 748 -31.26 -25.09 -4.61
C SER A 748 -31.54 -23.59 -4.51
N ASN A 749 -32.10 -23.01 -5.58
CA ASN A 749 -32.39 -21.57 -5.68
C ASN A 749 -31.17 -20.69 -5.35
N LEU A 750 -30.01 -21.04 -5.91
CA LEU A 750 -28.69 -20.43 -5.62
C LEU A 750 -28.65 -18.90 -5.70
N GLN A 751 -29.36 -18.29 -6.65
CA GLN A 751 -29.44 -16.84 -6.82
C GLN A 751 -30.09 -16.13 -5.62
N ASP A 752 -30.99 -16.84 -4.91
CA ASP A 752 -31.69 -16.37 -3.73
C ASP A 752 -30.96 -16.69 -2.42
N ALA A 753 -29.82 -17.40 -2.46
CA ALA A 753 -29.12 -17.82 -1.23
C ALA A 753 -28.68 -16.61 -0.36
N MET A 754 -28.39 -15.46 -0.97
CA MET A 754 -28.07 -14.22 -0.25
C MET A 754 -29.22 -13.69 0.61
N LYS A 755 -30.48 -14.05 0.31
CA LYS A 755 -31.68 -13.53 1.00
C LYS A 755 -31.77 -13.90 2.47
N ALA A 756 -31.12 -14.97 2.90
CA ALA A 756 -31.02 -15.33 4.31
C ALA A 756 -29.97 -14.50 5.07
N SER A 757 -29.30 -13.53 4.42
CA SER A 757 -28.18 -12.78 4.97
C SER A 757 -28.00 -11.40 4.31
N ASP A 758 -29.03 -10.83 3.69
CA ASP A 758 -28.96 -9.51 3.04
C ASP A 758 -29.24 -8.35 4.01
N GLY A 759 -29.87 -8.64 5.15
CA GLY A 759 -30.25 -7.66 6.17
C GLY A 759 -31.70 -7.17 6.06
N ASP A 760 -32.47 -7.67 5.09
CA ASP A 760 -33.91 -7.40 4.97
C ASP A 760 -34.72 -8.52 5.64
N GLY A 761 -35.30 -8.24 6.81
CA GLY A 761 -36.14 -9.19 7.54
C GLY A 761 -37.47 -9.56 6.86
N ALA A 762 -37.81 -8.98 5.71
CA ALA A 762 -38.90 -9.40 4.83
C ALA A 762 -38.43 -10.32 3.67
N SER A 763 -37.11 -10.42 3.46
CA SER A 763 -36.45 -11.32 2.51
C SER A 763 -36.38 -12.75 3.09
N ALA A 764 -36.22 -13.74 2.21
CA ALA A 764 -36.00 -15.13 2.60
C ALA A 764 -35.41 -15.99 1.47
N TRP A 765 -34.51 -16.90 1.82
CA TRP A 765 -34.18 -18.04 0.95
C TRP A 765 -35.12 -19.21 1.25
N VAL A 766 -35.72 -19.77 0.21
CA VAL A 766 -36.57 -20.96 0.28
C VAL A 766 -36.05 -21.98 -0.74
N PRO A 767 -35.85 -23.25 -0.38
CA PRO A 767 -35.41 -24.29 -1.32
C PRO A 767 -36.48 -24.62 -2.36
N SER A 768 -36.07 -25.25 -3.46
CA SER A 768 -36.99 -25.83 -4.45
C SER A 768 -37.89 -26.90 -3.80
N ALA A 769 -39.13 -27.04 -4.29
CA ALA A 769 -40.06 -28.09 -3.87
C ALA A 769 -39.56 -29.51 -4.20
N GLU A 770 -38.57 -29.63 -5.11
CA GLU A 770 -37.93 -30.89 -5.48
C GLU A 770 -36.75 -31.26 -4.55
N ASP A 771 -36.26 -30.31 -3.75
CA ASP A 771 -35.08 -30.45 -2.91
C ASP A 771 -35.35 -31.37 -1.70
N ARG A 772 -34.66 -32.50 -1.67
CA ARG A 772 -34.86 -33.56 -0.66
C ARG A 772 -33.90 -33.48 0.53
N GLU A 773 -32.81 -32.74 0.42
CA GLU A 773 -31.88 -32.49 1.53
C GLU A 773 -31.45 -31.00 1.58
N PRO A 774 -32.38 -30.05 1.83
CA PRO A 774 -32.05 -28.63 1.77
C PRO A 774 -30.88 -28.24 2.68
N TRP A 775 -29.97 -27.44 2.15
CA TRP A 775 -28.93 -26.79 2.93
C TRP A 775 -28.64 -25.38 2.42
N TRP A 776 -28.26 -24.53 3.36
CA TRP A 776 -27.73 -23.18 3.12
C TRP A 776 -26.35 -23.05 3.76
N ARG A 777 -25.42 -22.36 3.12
CA ARG A 777 -24.02 -22.24 3.54
C ARG A 777 -23.47 -20.84 3.30
N LEU A 778 -22.95 -20.26 4.38
CA LEU A 778 -22.11 -19.06 4.43
C LEU A 778 -20.62 -19.41 4.30
N ASP A 779 -19.88 -18.63 3.52
CA ASP A 779 -18.44 -18.43 3.68
C ASP A 779 -18.22 -17.09 4.41
N MET A 780 -17.53 -17.10 5.55
CA MET A 780 -17.14 -15.89 6.29
C MET A 780 -15.83 -15.27 5.79
N GLU A 781 -15.22 -15.87 4.76
CA GLU A 781 -13.99 -15.48 4.06
C GLU A 781 -12.71 -15.64 4.90
N PHE A 782 -12.82 -15.48 6.22
CA PHE A 782 -11.74 -15.62 7.21
C PHE A 782 -12.08 -16.70 8.25
N GLU A 783 -11.07 -17.18 8.99
CA GLU A 783 -11.30 -18.08 10.12
C GLU A 783 -11.56 -17.28 11.40
N PHE A 784 -12.75 -17.42 11.98
CA PHE A 784 -13.15 -16.81 13.24
C PHE A 784 -13.33 -17.87 14.34
N SER A 785 -12.97 -17.52 15.57
CA SER A 785 -13.54 -18.17 16.77
C SER A 785 -15.01 -17.74 16.87
N LEU A 786 -15.96 -18.67 17.04
CA LEU A 786 -17.40 -18.34 17.10
C LEU A 786 -17.99 -18.44 18.53
N ASP A 787 -18.94 -17.55 18.83
CA ASP A 787 -19.78 -17.52 20.05
C ASP A 787 -21.09 -18.28 19.81
N ARG A 788 -21.81 -17.91 18.74
CA ARG A 788 -23.07 -18.55 18.36
C ARG A 788 -23.49 -18.20 16.93
N VAL A 789 -24.33 -19.07 16.38
CA VAL A 789 -25.10 -18.83 15.16
C VAL A 789 -26.56 -18.68 15.57
N GLU A 790 -27.24 -17.68 15.04
CA GLU A 790 -28.68 -17.46 15.18
C GLU A 790 -29.31 -17.51 13.79
N ALA A 791 -30.51 -18.07 13.66
CA ALA A 791 -31.22 -18.05 12.38
C ALA A 791 -32.74 -18.01 12.57
N LYS A 792 -33.43 -17.28 11.69
CA LYS A 792 -34.89 -17.10 11.68
C LYS A 792 -35.52 -17.93 10.56
N ALA A 793 -36.66 -18.56 10.86
CA ALA A 793 -37.41 -19.35 9.90
C ALA A 793 -38.12 -18.46 8.88
N SER A 794 -38.18 -18.89 7.62
CA SER A 794 -39.17 -18.37 6.67
C SER A 794 -40.56 -18.90 7.07
N GLY A 795 -41.20 -18.24 8.03
CA GLY A 795 -42.42 -18.70 8.68
C GLY A 795 -42.15 -19.48 9.98
N ASN A 796 -42.10 -20.81 9.92
CA ASN A 796 -42.00 -21.65 11.13
C ASN A 796 -41.42 -23.05 10.82
N TRP A 797 -40.38 -23.46 11.54
CA TRP A 797 -39.76 -24.78 11.36
C TRP A 797 -40.47 -25.88 12.13
N LYS A 798 -41.50 -26.45 11.49
CA LYS A 798 -42.18 -27.67 11.94
C LYS A 798 -41.40 -28.92 11.49
N GLY A 799 -41.46 -29.99 12.29
CA GLY A 799 -40.81 -31.27 11.99
C GLY A 799 -39.44 -31.41 12.63
N GLN A 800 -38.46 -31.90 11.89
CA GLN A 800 -37.08 -32.03 12.38
C GLN A 800 -36.42 -30.65 12.49
N THR A 801 -35.78 -30.39 13.63
CA THR A 801 -35.00 -29.17 13.89
C THR A 801 -33.85 -29.05 12.87
N PRO A 802 -33.63 -27.86 12.26
CA PRO A 802 -32.46 -27.63 11.43
C PRO A 802 -31.14 -27.86 12.19
N VAL A 803 -30.13 -28.38 11.50
CA VAL A 803 -28.82 -28.68 12.09
C VAL A 803 -27.81 -27.64 11.63
N VAL A 804 -27.28 -26.86 12.57
CA VAL A 804 -26.15 -25.96 12.32
C VAL A 804 -24.85 -26.75 12.38
N GLN A 805 -23.99 -26.54 11.38
CA GLN A 805 -22.68 -27.16 11.25
C GLN A 805 -21.63 -26.09 10.93
N VAL A 806 -20.40 -26.30 11.40
CA VAL A 806 -19.25 -25.40 11.16
C VAL A 806 -18.08 -26.14 10.52
N SER A 807 -17.27 -25.42 9.73
CA SER A 807 -16.11 -25.98 9.03
C SER A 807 -14.99 -24.95 8.82
N LYS A 808 -13.75 -25.42 8.74
CA LYS A 808 -12.54 -24.63 8.40
C LYS A 808 -12.19 -24.68 6.90
N ASP A 809 -12.59 -25.76 6.22
CA ASP A 809 -12.14 -26.14 4.87
C ASP A 809 -13.29 -26.31 3.86
N GLY A 810 -14.54 -26.13 4.31
CA GLY A 810 -15.77 -26.33 3.55
C GLY A 810 -16.11 -27.81 3.28
N LYS A 811 -15.28 -28.75 3.75
CA LYS A 811 -15.34 -30.20 3.42
C LYS A 811 -15.56 -31.06 4.67
N THR A 812 -14.83 -30.75 5.73
CA THR A 812 -14.88 -31.39 7.04
C THR A 812 -15.80 -30.58 7.95
N TRP A 813 -16.97 -31.12 8.30
CA TRP A 813 -18.02 -30.43 9.04
C TRP A 813 -18.18 -30.98 10.46
N LYS A 814 -18.47 -30.10 11.43
CA LYS A 814 -18.81 -30.45 12.81
C LYS A 814 -20.17 -29.86 13.17
N ASP A 815 -21.03 -30.67 13.77
CA ASP A 815 -22.36 -30.24 14.23
C ASP A 815 -22.22 -29.37 15.49
N VAL A 816 -23.04 -28.31 15.56
CA VAL A 816 -23.10 -27.39 16.71
C VAL A 816 -24.40 -27.65 17.48
N LYS A 817 -24.33 -27.62 18.81
CA LYS A 817 -25.49 -27.82 19.68
C LYS A 817 -26.54 -26.74 19.42
N THR A 818 -27.57 -27.11 18.68
CA THR A 818 -28.64 -26.24 18.20
C THR A 818 -29.86 -26.33 19.12
N VAL A 819 -30.46 -25.19 19.46
CA VAL A 819 -31.67 -25.07 20.27
C VAL A 819 -32.71 -24.29 19.46
N LEU A 820 -33.88 -24.90 19.23
CA LEU A 820 -35.02 -24.24 18.60
C LEU A 820 -35.72 -23.31 19.60
N LEU A 821 -36.17 -22.15 19.14
CA LEU A 821 -37.03 -21.25 19.93
C LEU A 821 -38.41 -21.89 20.16
N LYS A 822 -39.08 -21.53 21.27
CA LYS A 822 -40.34 -22.18 21.73
C LYS A 822 -41.51 -22.06 20.75
N ASP A 823 -41.46 -21.07 19.87
CA ASP A 823 -42.44 -20.79 18.83
C ASP A 823 -42.12 -21.50 17.49
N GLY A 824 -40.91 -22.02 17.30
CA GLY A 824 -40.42 -22.55 16.02
C GLY A 824 -40.04 -21.47 14.99
N ALA A 825 -40.00 -20.18 15.38
CA ALA A 825 -39.69 -19.06 14.49
C ALA A 825 -38.17 -18.85 14.27
N GLY A 826 -37.32 -19.55 15.01
CA GLY A 826 -35.86 -19.49 14.85
C GLY A 826 -35.10 -20.48 15.73
N LEU A 827 -33.77 -20.41 15.65
CA LEU A 827 -32.83 -21.23 16.42
C LEU A 827 -31.66 -20.40 16.96
N VAL A 828 -31.00 -20.93 17.99
CA VAL A 828 -29.69 -20.50 18.47
C VAL A 828 -28.79 -21.74 18.58
N ALA A 829 -27.63 -21.72 17.93
CA ALA A 829 -26.62 -22.76 18.02
C ALA A 829 -25.38 -22.22 18.73
N ALA A 830 -25.20 -22.65 19.98
CA ALA A 830 -24.13 -22.16 20.84
C ALA A 830 -22.79 -22.79 20.43
N CYS A 831 -21.87 -21.95 19.95
CA CYS A 831 -20.51 -22.33 19.62
C CYS A 831 -19.66 -22.19 20.89
N SER A 832 -19.48 -23.28 21.63
CA SER A 832 -18.49 -23.33 22.70
C SER A 832 -17.13 -22.89 22.15
N GLY A 833 -16.51 -21.85 22.76
CA GLY A 833 -15.52 -20.95 22.14
C GLY A 833 -14.22 -21.54 21.55
N GLU A 834 -14.05 -22.85 21.57
CA GLU A 834 -13.04 -23.60 20.79
C GLU A 834 -13.43 -23.74 19.30
N ALA A 835 -14.67 -23.39 18.94
CA ALA A 835 -15.23 -23.51 17.60
C ALA A 835 -14.64 -22.49 16.60
N LYS A 836 -13.42 -22.73 16.14
CA LYS A 836 -12.81 -21.99 15.01
C LYS A 836 -13.31 -22.50 13.65
N ALA A 837 -13.85 -21.59 12.83
CA ALA A 837 -14.45 -21.91 11.55
C ALA A 837 -14.35 -20.75 10.54
N ARG A 838 -14.38 -21.07 9.25
CA ARG A 838 -14.62 -20.11 8.14
C ARG A 838 -16.01 -20.28 7.53
N TYR A 839 -16.59 -21.46 7.60
CA TYR A 839 -17.89 -21.77 7.01
C TYR A 839 -18.93 -22.14 8.06
N VAL A 840 -20.17 -21.71 7.83
CA VAL A 840 -21.37 -22.15 8.55
C VAL A 840 -22.33 -22.77 7.55
N ARG A 841 -22.93 -23.91 7.89
CA ARG A 841 -23.99 -24.56 7.09
C ARG A 841 -25.18 -24.87 7.98
N ILE A 842 -26.38 -24.61 7.48
CA ILE A 842 -27.65 -24.99 8.10
C ILE A 842 -28.29 -26.04 7.19
N ARG A 843 -28.48 -27.26 7.71
CA ARG A 843 -29.27 -28.32 7.04
C ARG A 843 -30.71 -28.26 7.52
N LEU A 844 -31.68 -28.42 6.62
CA LEU A 844 -33.10 -28.30 6.91
C LEU A 844 -33.91 -29.49 6.36
N SER A 845 -35.17 -29.58 6.75
CA SER A 845 -36.14 -30.50 6.13
C SER A 845 -36.70 -29.92 4.83
N PRO A 846 -37.17 -30.76 3.87
CA PRO A 846 -37.87 -30.29 2.67
C PRO A 846 -38.99 -29.28 3.00
N GLY A 847 -39.00 -28.15 2.28
CA GLY A 847 -39.97 -27.06 2.48
C GLY A 847 -39.67 -26.10 3.64
N GLN A 848 -38.62 -26.32 4.45
CA GLN A 848 -38.15 -25.32 5.42
C GLN A 848 -37.24 -24.29 4.73
N GLY A 849 -37.56 -23.00 4.84
CA GLY A 849 -36.72 -21.88 4.37
C GLY A 849 -36.14 -21.04 5.52
N ILE A 850 -35.23 -20.11 5.20
CA ILE A 850 -34.53 -19.23 6.15
C ILE A 850 -34.81 -17.77 5.77
N ALA A 851 -35.26 -16.97 6.74
CA ALA A 851 -35.43 -15.52 6.57
C ALA A 851 -34.14 -14.75 6.86
N GLU A 852 -33.43 -15.12 7.94
CA GLU A 852 -32.24 -14.38 8.39
C GLU A 852 -31.25 -15.32 9.09
N VAL A 853 -29.95 -15.02 8.98
CA VAL A 853 -28.86 -15.66 9.72
C VAL A 853 -27.95 -14.58 10.30
N ALA A 854 -27.60 -14.74 11.58
CA ALA A 854 -26.56 -13.96 12.23
C ALA A 854 -25.48 -14.87 12.80
N VAL A 855 -24.22 -14.50 12.62
CA VAL A 855 -23.06 -15.25 13.13
C VAL A 855 -22.19 -14.31 13.95
N TRP A 856 -21.95 -14.68 15.20
CA TRP A 856 -21.26 -13.82 16.16
C TRP A 856 -19.91 -14.42 16.56
N PRO A 857 -18.79 -13.66 16.53
CA PRO A 857 -17.47 -14.14 16.96
C PRO A 857 -17.43 -14.38 18.48
N ALA A 858 -16.54 -15.26 18.94
CA ALA A 858 -16.26 -15.47 20.36
C ALA A 858 -15.74 -14.19 21.02
N ASP A 859 -14.68 -13.66 20.43
CA ASP A 859 -13.89 -12.52 20.91
C ASP A 859 -14.45 -11.18 20.40
N ALA A 860 -14.17 -10.09 21.12
CA ALA A 860 -14.37 -8.72 20.65
C ALA A 860 -13.14 -8.23 19.87
N SER A 861 -12.85 -8.90 18.75
CA SER A 861 -11.82 -8.47 17.78
C SER A 861 -12.30 -7.26 16.98
#